data_AF-A0A955F1S7-F1
#
_entry.id   AF-A0A955F1S7-F1
#
_cell.length_a   1.000
_cell.length_b   1.000
_cell.length_c   1.000
_cell.angle_alpha   90.00
_cell.angle_beta   90.00
_cell.angle_gamma   90.00
#
_symmetry.space_group_name_H-M   'P 1'
#
loop_
_entity.id
_entity.type
_entity.pdbx_description
1 polymer ?
#
loop_
_entity_poly.entity_id
_entity_poly.type
_entity_poly.pdbx_seq_one_letter_code
_entity_poly.pdbx_strand_id
1 'polypeptide(L)'
;MNRAFPWLLIAFLAGAGTMIVELTAPRLMQPWFGASTFVWTNVIGVILLALSLGYNLGGRLSARKGLERRVGLTLLAAAGLSALVPFIFGPFAALLLPEPGSLDDAASARSRMEWASFAATVFLFAPPVFLLALLPPQIVRALVDLEQPVGLASGRVYMWGTLGSLLGTFLPTHVLVPWLGSRLAFVTAAAILLVASLLLLFRTRRLARLAALGLLLPLAFWPVTAGSVIRPALPHERLVLEQETDYQYLRLVEAPALGAGLDPTRDRELLLRIDEGVEEFHSVKLLGDRKDTGAKYYDLFGLLPGLFPPERTLKVLVLGSGAGTMARVLDAFHGDRIGSIVNVELDPAVLELEARFGADIERLRSYAMDGRGFLRQSNESFDLIFVDAYARQIDIPFHLATREMWLAVHNHLTSDGVVAINVSGYDAGTALVRGLAASMRAGGFDDLRLNPVPWWGNMMLWSRRGFVGPGLAAARLPDRPHLGDLRDRSVAAESRLEPQGEDPVFTDDRAPLERLTNVSLTRRLVLQGEDARVPSASPLESASASRARRDLDRAAGILLSALDAQPDDFGLNYELGSLLLQDAADPEGARPYLERARRLAPDSASRDAATRGLTEVEMRTKTAQANAKRVAWAVGLAFALLGCAALLAARATRWSA
;
A
#
# COMPACT_ATOMS: atom_id res chain seq x y z
N MET A 1 -54.23 -1.34 3.74
CA MET A 1 -52.75 -1.44 3.58
C MET A 1 -52.08 -1.12 4.91
N ASN A 2 -51.19 -1.99 5.37
CA ASN A 2 -50.49 -1.85 6.64
C ASN A 2 -49.57 -0.61 6.62
N ARG A 3 -49.95 0.47 7.33
CA ARG A 3 -49.21 1.76 7.33
C ARG A 3 -47.77 1.65 7.87
N ALA A 4 -47.46 0.57 8.57
CA ALA A 4 -46.11 0.27 9.05
C ALA A 4 -45.16 -0.24 7.95
N PHE A 5 -45.68 -0.88 6.90
CA PHE A 5 -44.85 -1.53 5.89
C PHE A 5 -43.89 -0.59 5.15
N PRO A 6 -44.30 0.62 4.70
CA PRO A 6 -43.37 1.56 4.05
C PRO A 6 -42.17 1.92 4.94
N TRP A 7 -42.40 2.11 6.24
CA TRP A 7 -41.36 2.41 7.23
C TRP A 7 -40.36 1.25 7.40
N LEU A 8 -40.86 0.01 7.42
CA LEU A 8 -40.02 -1.19 7.50
C LEU A 8 -39.23 -1.42 6.20
N LEU A 9 -39.84 -1.17 5.04
CA LEU A 9 -39.15 -1.21 3.76
C LEU A 9 -38.06 -0.14 3.68
N ILE A 10 -38.28 1.05 4.21
CA ILE A 10 -37.25 2.09 4.30
C ILE A 10 -36.10 1.65 5.21
N ALA A 11 -36.39 1.02 6.36
CA ALA A 11 -35.34 0.47 7.21
C ALA A 11 -34.47 -0.55 6.45
N PHE A 12 -35.10 -1.43 5.67
CA PHE A 12 -34.42 -2.40 4.81
C PHE A 12 -33.57 -1.74 3.73
N LEU A 13 -34.13 -0.82 2.95
CA LEU A 13 -33.40 -0.14 1.87
C LEU A 13 -32.26 0.74 2.41
N ALA A 14 -32.45 1.39 3.57
CA ALA A 14 -31.41 2.14 4.24
C ALA A 14 -30.28 1.23 4.72
N GLY A 15 -30.60 0.09 5.36
CA GLY A 15 -29.61 -0.91 5.77
C GLY A 15 -28.80 -1.45 4.60
N ALA A 16 -29.46 -1.75 3.48
CA ALA A 16 -28.79 -2.17 2.25
C ALA A 16 -27.87 -1.08 1.68
N GLY A 17 -28.36 0.17 1.59
CA GLY A 17 -27.58 1.30 1.10
C GLY A 17 -26.36 1.61 1.98
N THR A 18 -26.48 1.50 3.31
CA THR A 18 -25.36 1.66 4.25
C THR A 18 -24.25 0.64 3.96
N MET A 19 -24.60 -0.65 3.88
CA MET A 19 -23.58 -1.69 3.66
C MET A 19 -22.98 -1.64 2.25
N ILE A 20 -23.74 -1.25 1.23
CA ILE A 20 -23.19 -1.06 -0.12
C ILE A 20 -22.14 0.05 -0.11
N VAL A 21 -22.44 1.20 0.51
CA VAL A 21 -21.48 2.30 0.65
C VAL A 21 -20.23 1.85 1.42
N GLU A 22 -20.41 1.17 2.55
CA GLU A 22 -19.34 0.73 3.43
C GLU A 22 -18.39 -0.27 2.75
N LEU A 23 -18.91 -1.31 2.09
CA LEU A 23 -18.07 -2.35 1.48
C LEU A 23 -17.48 -1.95 0.12
N THR A 24 -18.08 -0.96 -0.54
CA THR A 24 -17.53 -0.41 -1.80
C THR A 24 -16.44 0.63 -1.52
N ALA A 25 -16.45 1.30 -0.36
CA ALA A 25 -15.47 2.34 -0.03
C ALA A 25 -14.00 1.87 -0.11
N PRO A 26 -13.58 0.73 0.49
CA PRO A 26 -12.22 0.24 0.37
C PRO A 26 -11.82 -0.05 -1.08
N ARG A 27 -12.74 -0.56 -1.90
CA ARG A 27 -12.49 -0.85 -3.32
C ARG A 27 -12.26 0.43 -4.14
N LEU A 28 -13.04 1.48 -3.88
CA LEU A 28 -12.83 2.78 -4.52
C LEU A 28 -11.50 3.43 -4.06
N MET A 29 -11.09 3.17 -2.82
CA MET A 29 -9.86 3.69 -2.22
C MET A 29 -8.59 2.96 -2.66
N GLN A 30 -8.70 1.68 -2.96
CA GLN A 30 -7.60 0.77 -3.27
C GLN A 30 -6.63 1.31 -4.33
N PRO A 31 -7.09 1.92 -5.45
CA PRO A 31 -6.17 2.46 -6.46
C PRO A 31 -5.32 3.64 -5.99
N TRP A 32 -5.68 4.32 -4.89
CA TRP A 32 -5.02 5.53 -4.40
C TRP A 32 -4.25 5.32 -3.10
N PHE A 33 -4.83 4.54 -2.17
CA PHE A 33 -4.30 4.34 -0.82
C PHE A 33 -3.97 2.87 -0.50
N GLY A 34 -4.29 1.96 -1.42
CA GLY A 34 -4.06 0.53 -1.28
C GLY A 34 -5.11 -0.26 -0.54
N ALA A 35 -4.84 -1.56 -0.47
CA ALA A 35 -5.71 -2.57 0.14
C ALA A 35 -5.23 -3.06 1.51
N SER A 36 -4.40 -2.27 2.21
CA SER A 36 -3.83 -2.65 3.51
C SER A 36 -4.88 -2.81 4.60
N THR A 37 -4.57 -3.60 5.64
CA THR A 37 -5.46 -3.79 6.79
C THR A 37 -5.77 -2.47 7.49
N PHE A 38 -4.85 -1.50 7.40
CA PHE A 38 -5.02 -0.16 7.94
C PHE A 38 -6.14 0.62 7.24
N VAL A 39 -6.19 0.62 5.90
CA VAL A 39 -7.25 1.29 5.12
C VAL A 39 -8.63 0.71 5.49
N TRP A 40 -8.73 -0.62 5.58
CA TRP A 40 -9.96 -1.29 6.02
C TRP A 40 -10.36 -0.90 7.45
N THR A 41 -9.38 -0.84 8.37
CA THR A 41 -9.62 -0.44 9.76
C THR A 41 -10.16 0.99 9.85
N ASN A 42 -9.61 1.92 9.05
CA ASN A 42 -10.10 3.29 8.98
C ASN A 42 -11.54 3.37 8.49
N VAL A 43 -11.87 2.65 7.41
CA VAL A 43 -13.22 2.59 6.86
C VAL A 43 -14.22 2.11 7.91
N ILE A 44 -13.98 0.94 8.50
CA ILE A 44 -14.86 0.34 9.50
C ILE A 44 -14.96 1.24 10.74
N GLY A 45 -13.82 1.67 11.30
CA GLY A 45 -13.78 2.45 12.54
C GLY A 45 -14.51 3.78 12.43
N VAL A 46 -14.29 4.53 11.35
CA VAL A 46 -14.95 5.82 11.11
C VAL A 46 -16.43 5.63 10.80
N ILE A 47 -16.81 4.59 10.04
CA ILE A 47 -18.21 4.28 9.76
C ILE A 47 -18.96 3.91 11.04
N LEU A 48 -18.39 3.06 11.90
CA LEU A 48 -18.98 2.74 13.21
C LEU A 48 -19.15 3.98 14.09
N LEU A 49 -18.17 4.90 14.08
CA LEU A 49 -18.28 6.17 14.79
C LEU A 49 -19.42 7.04 14.21
N ALA A 50 -19.48 7.16 12.88
CA ALA A 50 -20.54 7.89 12.17
C ALA A 50 -21.93 7.32 12.47
N LEU A 51 -22.06 5.98 12.46
CA LEU A 51 -23.28 5.28 12.84
C LEU A 51 -23.68 5.59 14.29
N SER A 52 -22.73 5.48 15.22
CA SER A 52 -22.97 5.74 16.65
C SER A 52 -23.46 7.17 16.92
N LEU A 53 -22.79 8.16 16.33
CA LEU A 53 -23.19 9.57 16.44
C LEU A 53 -24.54 9.83 15.77
N GLY A 54 -24.79 9.21 14.62
CA GLY A 54 -26.06 9.30 13.91
C GLY A 54 -27.22 8.68 14.68
N TYR A 55 -27.06 7.51 15.30
CA TYR A 55 -28.11 6.91 16.14
C TYR A 55 -28.47 7.82 17.32
N ASN A 56 -27.46 8.41 17.98
CA ASN A 56 -27.69 9.33 19.09
C ASN A 56 -28.48 10.57 18.65
N LEU A 57 -28.04 11.22 17.57
CA LEU A 57 -28.69 12.41 17.04
C LEU A 57 -30.09 12.08 16.46
N GLY A 58 -30.23 10.95 15.77
CA GLY A 58 -31.48 10.44 15.23
C GLY A 58 -32.54 10.27 16.31
N GLY A 59 -32.15 9.72 17.47
CA GLY A 59 -33.00 9.61 18.66
C GLY A 59 -33.49 10.98 19.15
N ARG A 60 -32.60 11.96 19.28
CA ARG A 60 -32.95 13.35 19.67
C ARG A 60 -33.85 14.03 18.65
N LEU A 61 -33.64 13.77 17.36
CA LEU A 61 -34.43 14.33 16.27
C LEU A 61 -35.80 13.66 16.12
N SER A 62 -36.01 12.45 16.65
CA SER A 62 -37.26 11.71 16.50
C SER A 62 -38.48 12.46 17.04
N ALA A 63 -38.31 13.26 18.11
CA ALA A 63 -39.40 14.01 18.74
C ALA A 63 -39.88 15.26 17.97
N ARG A 64 -39.21 15.67 16.89
CA ARG A 64 -39.58 16.90 16.16
C ARG A 64 -40.73 16.67 15.16
N LYS A 65 -41.51 17.72 14.87
CA LYS A 65 -42.62 17.67 13.89
C LYS A 65 -42.11 17.41 12.46
N GLY A 66 -43.00 16.91 11.60
CA GLY A 66 -42.72 16.69 10.17
C GLY A 66 -41.78 15.52 9.87
N LEU A 67 -41.92 14.41 10.63
CA LEU A 67 -41.04 13.24 10.57
C LEU A 67 -40.88 12.66 9.14
N GLU A 68 -41.99 12.43 8.42
CA GLU A 68 -41.97 11.90 7.04
C GLU A 68 -41.11 12.76 6.10
N ARG A 69 -41.31 14.09 6.13
CA ARG A 69 -40.54 15.02 5.30
C ARG A 69 -39.06 15.02 5.68
N ARG A 70 -38.74 14.94 6.98
CA ARG A 70 -37.35 14.93 7.45
C ARG A 70 -36.63 13.66 7.04
N VAL A 71 -37.23 12.49 7.29
CA VAL A 71 -36.67 11.19 6.86
C VAL A 71 -36.49 11.14 5.35
N GLY A 72 -37.49 11.59 4.57
CA GLY A 72 -37.39 11.65 3.12
C GLY A 72 -36.26 12.57 2.63
N LEU A 73 -36.09 13.75 3.23
CA LEU A 73 -34.98 14.66 2.90
C LEU A 73 -33.62 14.12 3.34
N THR A 74 -33.53 13.44 4.47
CA THR A 74 -32.31 12.77 4.93
C THR A 74 -31.89 11.67 3.96
N LEU A 75 -32.82 10.83 3.51
CA LEU A 75 -32.57 9.82 2.48
C LEU A 75 -32.15 10.44 1.15
N LEU A 76 -32.78 11.55 0.74
CA LEU A 76 -32.41 12.26 -0.49
C LEU A 76 -30.99 12.84 -0.40
N ALA A 77 -30.63 13.41 0.75
CA ALA A 77 -29.28 13.92 0.99
C ALA A 77 -28.25 12.79 1.02
N ALA A 78 -28.54 11.68 1.69
CA ALA A 78 -27.68 10.49 1.70
C ALA A 78 -27.48 9.93 0.28
N ALA A 79 -28.55 9.80 -0.50
CA ALA A 79 -28.49 9.38 -1.90
C ALA A 79 -27.62 10.32 -2.74
N GLY A 80 -27.79 11.63 -2.60
CA GLY A 80 -27.00 12.63 -3.32
C GLY A 80 -25.52 12.58 -2.97
N LEU A 81 -25.19 12.46 -1.68
CA LEU A 81 -23.80 12.32 -1.23
C LEU A 81 -23.17 11.02 -1.73
N SER A 82 -23.86 9.88 -1.60
CA SER A 82 -23.38 8.59 -2.12
C SER A 82 -23.15 8.61 -3.63
N ALA A 83 -24.02 9.28 -4.39
CA ALA A 83 -23.84 9.44 -5.84
C ALA A 83 -22.63 10.33 -6.19
N LEU A 84 -22.30 11.30 -5.34
CA LEU A 84 -21.24 12.28 -5.60
C LEU A 84 -19.84 11.75 -5.29
N VAL A 85 -19.74 10.78 -4.38
CA VAL A 85 -18.47 10.20 -3.89
C VAL A 85 -17.54 9.75 -5.03
N PRO A 86 -17.96 8.94 -6.03
CA PRO A 86 -17.07 8.49 -7.11
C PRO A 86 -16.45 9.62 -7.95
N PHE A 87 -17.09 10.80 -7.99
CA PHE A 87 -16.65 11.94 -8.79
C PHE A 87 -15.65 12.82 -8.03
N ILE A 88 -15.90 13.02 -6.74
CA ILE A 88 -15.06 13.86 -5.89
C ILE A 88 -13.86 13.09 -5.39
N PHE A 89 -13.94 11.76 -5.30
CA PHE A 89 -12.89 10.92 -4.73
C PHE A 89 -11.53 11.15 -5.40
N GLY A 90 -11.42 11.06 -6.72
CA GLY A 90 -10.14 11.25 -7.44
C GLY A 90 -9.49 12.62 -7.19
N PRO A 91 -10.18 13.75 -7.44
CA PRO A 91 -9.66 15.08 -7.13
C PRO A 91 -9.32 15.28 -5.65
N PHE A 92 -10.12 14.71 -4.74
CA PHE A 92 -9.88 14.79 -3.31
C PHE A 92 -8.64 13.99 -2.90
N ALA A 93 -8.46 12.78 -3.43
CA ALA A 93 -7.29 11.95 -3.20
C ALA A 93 -6.02 12.58 -3.78
N ALA A 94 -6.11 13.22 -4.96
CA ALA A 94 -5.01 13.99 -5.56
C ALA A 94 -4.61 15.22 -4.73
N LEU A 95 -5.54 15.83 -4.00
CA LEU A 95 -5.22 16.94 -3.09
C LEU A 95 -4.47 16.46 -1.84
N LEU A 96 -4.75 15.23 -1.39
CA LEU A 96 -4.17 14.66 -0.18
C LEU A 96 -2.82 13.97 -0.41
N LEU A 97 -2.56 13.49 -1.62
CA LEU A 97 -1.30 12.86 -1.99
C LEU A 97 -0.40 13.86 -2.74
N PRO A 98 0.92 13.89 -2.46
CA PRO A 98 1.85 14.72 -3.23
C PRO A 98 1.96 14.26 -4.70
N GLU A 99 2.42 15.17 -5.55
CA GLU A 99 2.73 14.88 -6.96
C GLU A 99 3.71 13.69 -7.05
N PRO A 100 3.41 12.64 -7.83
CA PRO A 100 4.30 11.50 -7.97
C PRO A 100 5.60 11.91 -8.68
N GLY A 101 6.74 11.70 -8.02
CA GLY A 101 8.06 12.03 -8.59
C GLY A 101 9.09 12.62 -7.63
N SER A 102 8.72 12.99 -6.40
CA SER A 102 9.74 13.31 -5.38
C SER A 102 10.23 12.02 -4.73
N LEU A 103 11.33 11.47 -5.25
CA LEU A 103 12.05 10.32 -4.70
C LEU A 103 12.54 10.52 -3.24
N ASP A 104 12.46 11.74 -2.73
CA ASP A 104 13.04 12.13 -1.44
C ASP A 104 12.23 11.70 -0.20
N ASP A 105 11.06 11.06 -0.37
CA ASP A 105 10.04 11.10 0.69
C ASP A 105 9.07 9.88 0.72
N ALA A 106 9.57 8.67 0.45
CA ALA A 106 8.71 7.48 0.33
C ALA A 106 8.17 6.92 1.68
N ALA A 107 8.78 7.19 2.84
CA ALA A 107 8.18 6.81 4.15
C ALA A 107 7.12 7.80 4.62
N SER A 108 7.37 9.08 4.39
CA SER A 108 6.37 10.12 4.60
C SER A 108 5.24 9.95 3.60
N ALA A 109 5.47 9.42 2.39
CA ALA A 109 4.39 9.07 1.46
C ALA A 109 3.43 8.02 2.04
N ARG A 110 3.91 6.94 2.70
CA ARG A 110 3.04 5.88 3.26
C ARG A 110 2.28 6.32 4.51
N SER A 111 2.93 6.98 5.47
CA SER A 111 2.21 7.55 6.63
C SER A 111 1.22 8.65 6.21
N ARG A 112 1.52 9.40 5.14
CA ARG A 112 0.57 10.30 4.49
C ARG A 112 -0.59 9.54 3.83
N MET A 113 -0.35 8.41 3.16
CA MET A 113 -1.42 7.57 2.57
C MET A 113 -2.38 7.05 3.64
N GLU A 114 -1.85 6.62 4.79
CA GLU A 114 -2.64 6.21 5.95
C GLU A 114 -3.57 7.34 6.43
N TRP A 115 -3.03 8.53 6.70
CA TRP A 115 -3.83 9.69 7.11
C TRP A 115 -4.76 10.21 6.01
N ALA A 116 -4.34 10.12 4.75
CA ALA A 116 -5.16 10.49 3.60
C ALA A 116 -6.37 9.54 3.46
N SER A 117 -6.17 8.23 3.69
CA SER A 117 -7.24 7.25 3.72
C SER A 117 -8.24 7.53 4.86
N PHE A 118 -7.74 7.91 6.04
CA PHE A 118 -8.56 8.32 7.17
C PHE A 118 -9.37 9.59 6.84
N ALA A 119 -8.72 10.61 6.28
CA ALA A 119 -9.37 11.86 5.88
C ALA A 119 -10.44 11.61 4.81
N ALA A 120 -10.13 10.84 3.76
CA ALA A 120 -11.11 10.44 2.74
C ALA A 120 -12.31 9.74 3.36
N THR A 121 -12.09 8.88 4.34
CA THR A 121 -13.18 8.20 5.04
C THR A 121 -14.06 9.15 5.82
N VAL A 122 -13.46 10.07 6.59
CA VAL A 122 -14.19 11.06 7.39
C VAL A 122 -14.98 12.03 6.51
N PHE A 123 -14.41 12.49 5.39
CA PHE A 123 -15.01 13.57 4.60
C PHE A 123 -15.91 13.07 3.46
N LEU A 124 -15.71 11.86 2.95
CA LEU A 124 -16.47 11.33 1.80
C LEU A 124 -17.45 10.22 2.18
N PHE A 125 -17.03 9.23 2.99
CA PHE A 125 -17.87 8.06 3.30
C PHE A 125 -18.68 8.22 4.60
N ALA A 126 -18.13 8.88 5.62
CA ALA A 126 -18.83 9.10 6.89
C ALA A 126 -20.12 9.93 6.76
N PRO A 127 -20.18 11.03 5.96
CA PRO A 127 -21.38 11.86 5.89
C PRO A 127 -22.65 11.13 5.38
N PRO A 128 -22.65 10.40 4.24
CA PRO A 128 -23.84 9.67 3.82
C PRO A 128 -24.25 8.60 4.85
N VAL A 129 -23.29 7.87 5.43
CA VAL A 129 -23.55 6.84 6.44
C VAL A 129 -24.13 7.44 7.73
N PHE A 130 -23.59 8.56 8.20
CA PHE A 130 -24.10 9.32 9.35
C PHE A 130 -25.57 9.70 9.15
N LEU A 131 -25.94 10.17 7.95
CA LEU A 131 -27.32 10.51 7.61
C LEU A 131 -28.24 9.28 7.66
N LEU A 132 -27.78 8.13 7.15
CA LEU A 132 -28.54 6.87 7.20
C LEU A 132 -28.71 6.37 8.64
N ALA A 133 -27.73 6.61 9.51
CA ALA A 133 -27.83 6.29 10.93
C ALA A 133 -28.84 7.15 11.71
N LEU A 134 -29.25 8.31 11.19
CA LEU A 134 -30.35 9.08 11.80
C LEU A 134 -31.69 8.34 11.73
N LEU A 135 -31.82 7.37 10.81
CA LEU A 135 -33.10 6.81 10.41
C LEU A 135 -33.68 5.80 11.42
N PRO A 136 -32.95 4.80 11.95
CA PRO A 136 -33.59 3.76 12.76
C PRO A 136 -34.38 4.29 13.97
N PRO A 137 -33.88 5.22 14.80
CA PRO A 137 -34.67 5.79 15.91
C PRO A 137 -35.90 6.57 15.43
N GLN A 138 -35.80 7.23 14.28
CA GLN A 138 -36.92 7.97 13.68
C GLN A 138 -38.00 7.04 13.13
N ILE A 139 -37.60 5.92 12.52
CA ILE A 139 -38.52 4.89 12.04
C ILE A 139 -39.21 4.20 13.22
N VAL A 140 -38.49 3.91 14.31
CA VAL A 140 -39.10 3.41 15.55
C VAL A 140 -40.16 4.37 16.06
N ARG A 141 -39.85 5.68 16.11
CA ARG A 141 -40.83 6.69 16.51
C ARG A 141 -42.06 6.69 15.60
N ALA A 142 -41.89 6.59 14.29
CA ALA A 142 -43.00 6.53 13.34
C ALA A 142 -43.91 5.31 13.57
N LEU A 143 -43.34 4.14 13.91
CA LEU A 143 -44.12 2.95 14.23
C LEU A 143 -44.85 3.05 15.57
N VAL A 144 -44.25 3.72 16.56
CA VAL A 144 -44.91 4.01 17.85
C VAL A 144 -46.06 4.98 17.68
N ASP A 145 -45.92 6.01 16.83
CA ASP A 145 -47.02 6.92 16.46
C ASP A 145 -48.14 6.19 15.67
N LEU A 146 -47.89 4.98 15.16
CA LEU A 146 -48.87 4.05 14.59
C LEU A 146 -49.37 3.00 15.60
N GLU A 147 -49.30 3.31 16.90
CA GLU A 147 -49.80 2.50 18.02
C GLU A 147 -49.09 1.14 18.21
N GLN A 148 -47.88 0.97 17.67
CA GLN A 148 -47.09 -0.23 17.99
C GLN A 148 -46.35 -0.10 19.33
N PRO A 149 -46.29 -1.18 20.14
CA PRO A 149 -45.46 -1.21 21.34
C PRO A 149 -43.99 -0.91 21.02
N VAL A 150 -43.33 -0.10 21.84
CA VAL A 150 -41.95 0.38 21.61
C VAL A 150 -40.97 -0.78 21.37
N GLY A 151 -41.06 -1.84 22.17
CA GLY A 151 -40.21 -3.04 22.00
C GLY A 151 -40.42 -3.74 20.67
N LEU A 152 -41.67 -3.89 20.22
CA LEU A 152 -41.99 -4.51 18.93
C LEU A 152 -41.58 -3.63 17.76
N ALA A 153 -41.81 -2.32 17.86
CA ALA A 153 -41.39 -1.33 16.86
C ALA A 153 -39.86 -1.36 16.68
N SER A 154 -39.11 -1.31 17.78
CA SER A 154 -37.65 -1.41 17.77
C SER A 154 -37.17 -2.73 17.16
N GLY A 155 -37.70 -3.88 17.64
CA GLY A 155 -37.32 -5.19 17.13
C GLY A 155 -37.58 -5.36 15.63
N ARG A 156 -38.71 -4.84 15.12
CA ARG A 156 -39.03 -4.86 13.69
C ARG A 156 -38.07 -3.99 12.87
N VAL A 157 -37.74 -2.78 13.33
CA VAL A 157 -36.79 -1.92 12.62
C VAL A 157 -35.40 -2.56 12.55
N TYR A 158 -34.92 -3.13 13.66
CA TYR A 158 -33.64 -3.86 13.66
C TYR A 158 -33.68 -5.06 12.72
N MET A 159 -34.72 -5.90 12.78
CA MET A 159 -34.84 -7.06 11.90
C MET A 159 -34.81 -6.67 10.41
N TRP A 160 -35.65 -5.72 9.99
CA TRP A 160 -35.71 -5.30 8.58
C TRP A 160 -34.43 -4.58 8.15
N GLY A 161 -33.86 -3.74 9.01
CA GLY A 161 -32.58 -3.08 8.76
C GLY A 161 -31.46 -4.09 8.58
N THR A 162 -31.35 -5.08 9.47
CA THR A 162 -30.33 -6.12 9.39
C THR A 162 -30.50 -7.02 8.17
N LEU A 163 -31.73 -7.39 7.78
CA LEU A 163 -31.98 -8.12 6.53
C LEU A 163 -31.55 -7.30 5.30
N GLY A 164 -31.80 -6.00 5.32
CA GLY A 164 -31.33 -5.07 4.29
C GLY A 164 -29.82 -5.00 4.24
N SER A 165 -29.17 -4.83 5.39
CA SER A 165 -27.71 -4.83 5.51
C SER A 165 -27.09 -6.14 5.04
N LEU A 166 -27.67 -7.29 5.38
CA LEU A 166 -27.22 -8.59 4.89
C LEU A 166 -27.21 -8.64 3.35
N LEU A 167 -28.29 -8.20 2.70
CA LEU A 167 -28.34 -8.09 1.25
C LEU A 167 -27.29 -7.10 0.71
N GLY A 168 -27.16 -5.94 1.37
CA GLY A 168 -26.17 -4.92 1.04
C GLY A 168 -24.72 -5.34 1.33
N THR A 169 -24.49 -6.41 2.08
CA THR A 169 -23.17 -7.00 2.31
C THR A 169 -22.75 -7.90 1.15
N PHE A 170 -23.67 -8.73 0.65
CA PHE A 170 -23.36 -9.65 -0.46
C PHE A 170 -23.38 -8.97 -1.83
N LEU A 171 -24.23 -7.96 -2.02
CA LEU A 171 -24.38 -7.28 -3.32
C LEU A 171 -23.06 -6.66 -3.83
N PRO A 172 -22.32 -5.83 -3.07
CA PRO A 172 -21.07 -5.23 -3.53
C PRO A 172 -20.05 -6.29 -3.92
N THR A 173 -19.85 -7.26 -3.04
CA THR A 173 -18.77 -8.25 -3.15
C THR A 173 -18.98 -9.26 -4.26
N HIS A 174 -20.21 -9.68 -4.53
CA HIS A 174 -20.49 -10.76 -5.50
C HIS A 174 -21.17 -10.31 -6.78
N VAL A 175 -21.74 -9.09 -6.81
CA VAL A 175 -22.56 -8.64 -7.96
C VAL A 175 -22.16 -7.25 -8.43
N LEU A 176 -22.14 -6.23 -7.58
CA LEU A 176 -21.97 -4.86 -8.05
C LEU A 176 -20.53 -4.56 -8.44
N VAL A 177 -19.55 -4.83 -7.58
CA VAL A 177 -18.14 -4.54 -7.90
C VAL A 177 -17.62 -5.47 -9.01
N PRO A 178 -17.82 -6.80 -8.98
CA PRO A 178 -17.37 -7.70 -10.04
C PRO A 178 -17.88 -7.34 -11.44
N TRP A 179 -19.15 -6.94 -11.57
CA TRP A 179 -19.78 -6.76 -12.88
C TRP A 179 -19.87 -5.29 -13.32
N LEU A 180 -20.01 -4.36 -12.37
CA LEU A 180 -20.26 -2.94 -12.63
C LEU A 180 -19.12 -2.04 -12.13
N GLY A 181 -18.16 -2.56 -11.37
CA GLY A 181 -17.10 -1.78 -10.73
C GLY A 181 -17.58 -0.97 -9.52
N SER A 182 -16.63 -0.39 -8.80
CA SER A 182 -16.90 0.33 -7.54
C SER A 182 -17.75 1.58 -7.74
N ARG A 183 -17.55 2.33 -8.82
CA ARG A 183 -18.31 3.56 -9.08
C ARG A 183 -19.81 3.31 -9.22
N LEU A 184 -20.18 2.26 -9.95
CA LEU A 184 -21.58 1.92 -10.20
C LEU A 184 -22.25 1.27 -9.00
N ALA A 185 -21.48 0.61 -8.13
CA ALA A 185 -21.98 0.16 -6.84
C ALA A 185 -22.43 1.35 -5.96
N PHE A 186 -21.68 2.46 -5.93
CA PHE A 186 -22.11 3.70 -5.26
C PHE A 186 -23.37 4.32 -5.88
N VAL A 187 -23.45 4.36 -7.21
CA VAL A 187 -24.65 4.83 -7.93
C VAL A 187 -25.86 3.94 -7.62
N THR A 188 -25.65 2.63 -7.51
CA THR A 188 -26.71 1.67 -7.13
C THR A 188 -27.19 1.91 -5.71
N ALA A 189 -26.28 2.15 -4.76
CA ALA A 189 -26.65 2.55 -3.40
C ALA A 189 -27.49 3.84 -3.41
N ALA A 190 -27.03 4.85 -4.14
CA ALA A 190 -27.77 6.11 -4.28
C ALA A 190 -29.18 5.90 -4.86
N ALA A 191 -29.32 5.04 -5.88
CA ALA A 191 -30.62 4.70 -6.47
C ALA A 191 -31.56 4.02 -5.47
N ILE A 192 -31.05 3.05 -4.69
CA ILE A 192 -31.81 2.37 -3.62
C ILE A 192 -32.30 3.38 -2.58
N LEU A 193 -31.43 4.27 -2.12
CA LEU A 193 -31.77 5.30 -1.14
C LEU A 193 -32.75 6.34 -1.69
N LEU A 194 -32.64 6.68 -2.98
CA LEU A 194 -33.56 7.57 -3.66
C LEU A 194 -34.96 6.96 -3.79
N VAL A 195 -35.07 5.66 -4.10
CA VAL A 195 -36.34 4.93 -4.07
C VAL A 195 -36.94 4.99 -2.67
N ALA A 196 -36.14 4.75 -1.61
CA ALA A 196 -36.60 4.87 -0.23
C ALA A 196 -37.11 6.29 0.10
N SER A 197 -36.42 7.33 -0.38
CA SER A 197 -36.84 8.73 -0.23
C SER A 197 -38.18 9.00 -0.92
N LEU A 198 -38.36 8.51 -2.15
CA LEU A 198 -39.56 8.69 -2.95
C LEU A 198 -40.80 8.05 -2.31
N LEU A 199 -40.65 6.92 -1.61
CA LEU A 199 -41.76 6.28 -0.88
C LEU A 199 -42.41 7.21 0.16
N LEU A 200 -41.65 8.17 0.72
CA LEU A 200 -42.17 9.18 1.64
C LEU A 200 -42.53 10.50 0.94
N LEU A 201 -41.71 10.96 -0.02
CA LEU A 201 -41.84 12.29 -0.63
C LEU A 201 -42.80 12.35 -1.83
N PHE A 202 -43.26 11.21 -2.37
CA PHE A 202 -44.16 11.13 -3.53
C PHE A 202 -45.47 11.92 -3.36
N ARG A 203 -45.97 12.07 -2.13
CA ARG A 203 -47.18 12.87 -1.85
C ARG A 203 -47.00 14.38 -2.06
N THR A 204 -45.77 14.86 -2.15
CA THR A 204 -45.42 16.27 -2.34
C THR A 204 -44.91 16.54 -3.77
N ARG A 205 -45.78 17.10 -4.63
CA ARG A 205 -45.50 17.32 -6.08
C ARG A 205 -44.19 18.07 -6.39
N ARG A 206 -43.74 19.00 -5.54
CA ARG A 206 -42.44 19.70 -5.71
C ARG A 206 -41.24 18.84 -5.34
N LEU A 207 -41.33 18.05 -4.28
CA LEU A 207 -40.24 17.18 -3.81
C LEU A 207 -40.09 15.93 -4.68
N ALA A 208 -41.19 15.41 -5.23
CA ALA A 208 -41.17 14.36 -6.26
C ALA A 208 -40.42 14.81 -7.53
N ARG A 209 -40.53 16.08 -7.93
CA ARG A 209 -39.74 16.66 -9.04
C ARG A 209 -38.25 16.79 -8.71
N LEU A 210 -37.91 17.19 -7.48
CA LEU A 210 -36.51 17.25 -7.03
C LEU A 210 -35.87 15.86 -6.91
N ALA A 211 -36.63 14.86 -6.45
CA ALA A 211 -36.18 13.48 -6.40
C ALA A 211 -36.07 12.85 -7.81
N ALA A 212 -36.94 13.23 -8.75
CA ALA A 212 -36.80 12.87 -10.17
C ALA A 212 -35.56 13.52 -10.82
N LEU A 213 -35.25 14.80 -10.50
CA LEU A 213 -33.97 15.43 -10.86
C LEU A 213 -32.77 14.72 -10.22
N GLY A 214 -32.91 14.26 -8.96
CA GLY A 214 -31.92 13.46 -8.27
C GLY A 214 -31.66 12.10 -8.93
N LEU A 215 -32.66 11.53 -9.60
CA LEU A 215 -32.56 10.31 -10.42
C LEU A 215 -31.81 10.56 -11.74
N LEU A 216 -31.98 11.77 -12.30
CA LEU A 216 -31.29 12.20 -13.52
C LEU A 216 -29.81 12.52 -13.28
N LEU A 217 -29.38 12.86 -12.08
CA LEU A 217 -27.97 13.18 -11.80
C LEU A 217 -27.03 11.97 -12.01
N PRO A 218 -27.23 10.80 -11.38
CA PRO A 218 -26.38 9.63 -11.65
C PRO A 218 -26.44 9.16 -13.11
N LEU A 219 -27.62 9.27 -13.76
CA LEU A 219 -27.82 8.91 -15.17
C LEU A 219 -27.17 9.90 -16.15
N ALA A 220 -27.21 11.20 -15.87
CA ALA A 220 -26.61 12.24 -16.70
C ALA A 220 -25.08 12.26 -16.59
N PHE A 221 -24.55 11.85 -15.45
CA PHE A 221 -23.11 11.74 -15.22
C PHE A 221 -22.54 10.36 -15.59
N TRP A 222 -23.37 9.37 -15.94
CA TRP A 222 -22.96 8.04 -16.40
C TRP A 222 -21.93 8.05 -17.56
N PRO A 223 -22.12 8.84 -18.63
CA PRO A 223 -21.15 8.88 -19.73
C PRO A 223 -19.79 9.48 -19.29
N VAL A 224 -19.81 10.35 -18.28
CA VAL A 224 -18.61 10.96 -17.71
C VAL A 224 -17.86 9.97 -16.80
N THR A 225 -18.58 9.09 -16.08
CA THR A 225 -17.96 8.04 -15.25
C THR A 225 -17.51 6.82 -16.01
N ALA A 226 -18.20 6.46 -17.09
CA ALA A 226 -17.88 5.27 -17.88
C ALA A 226 -16.56 5.42 -18.65
N GLY A 227 -16.12 6.67 -18.89
CA GLY A 227 -14.84 6.98 -19.55
C GLY A 227 -13.81 7.68 -18.66
N SER A 228 -14.11 7.97 -17.38
CA SER A 228 -13.14 8.60 -16.50
C SER A 228 -12.19 7.57 -15.90
N VAL A 229 -10.91 7.87 -15.92
CA VAL A 229 -9.86 7.02 -15.34
C VAL A 229 -9.98 7.04 -13.80
N ILE A 230 -9.91 5.90 -13.10
CA ILE A 230 -9.98 5.86 -11.63
C ILE A 230 -8.77 6.56 -11.02
N ARG A 231 -7.59 6.32 -11.59
CA ARG A 231 -6.37 7.02 -11.25
C ARG A 231 -5.61 7.47 -12.50
N PRO A 232 -5.45 8.78 -12.75
CA PRO A 232 -4.72 9.30 -13.91
C PRO A 232 -3.31 8.74 -14.05
N ALA A 233 -2.78 8.73 -15.28
CA ALA A 233 -1.37 8.39 -15.53
C ALA A 233 -0.46 9.50 -15.03
N LEU A 234 0.76 9.13 -14.65
CA LEU A 234 1.78 10.13 -14.39
C LEU A 234 2.08 10.92 -15.66
N PRO A 235 2.64 12.15 -15.56
CA PRO A 235 2.98 12.96 -16.72
C PRO A 235 3.86 12.26 -17.76
N HIS A 236 4.72 11.33 -17.34
CA HIS A 236 5.63 10.56 -18.19
C HIS A 236 5.07 9.19 -18.62
N GLU A 237 3.84 8.90 -18.25
CA GLU A 237 3.20 7.61 -18.44
C GLU A 237 2.02 7.72 -19.39
N ARG A 238 1.78 6.62 -20.10
CA ARG A 238 0.56 6.45 -20.88
C ARG A 238 -0.22 5.29 -20.29
N LEU A 239 -1.41 5.59 -19.76
CA LEU A 239 -2.35 4.54 -19.38
C LEU A 239 -2.83 3.80 -20.64
N VAL A 240 -2.67 2.49 -20.61
CA VAL A 240 -3.05 1.59 -21.70
C VAL A 240 -4.37 0.88 -21.38
N LEU A 241 -4.54 0.45 -20.13
CA LEU A 241 -5.72 -0.27 -19.64
C LEU A 241 -5.86 -0.02 -18.14
N GLU A 242 -7.08 0.13 -17.66
CA GLU A 242 -7.44 -0.06 -16.25
C GLU A 242 -8.60 -1.06 -16.15
N GLN A 243 -8.61 -1.89 -15.11
CA GLN A 243 -9.64 -2.90 -14.90
C GLN A 243 -9.78 -3.24 -13.41
N GLU A 244 -11.00 -3.19 -12.89
CA GLU A 244 -11.33 -3.75 -11.57
C GLU A 244 -11.65 -5.25 -11.73
N THR A 245 -11.06 -6.10 -10.88
CA THR A 245 -11.32 -7.55 -10.83
C THR A 245 -11.92 -7.95 -9.49
N ASP A 246 -12.34 -9.20 -9.36
CA ASP A 246 -12.82 -9.75 -8.08
C ASP A 246 -11.76 -9.65 -6.96
N TYR A 247 -10.50 -9.68 -7.37
CA TYR A 247 -9.35 -9.71 -6.48
C TYR A 247 -8.81 -8.29 -6.23
N GLN A 248 -8.55 -7.53 -7.29
CA GLN A 248 -7.67 -6.37 -7.23
C GLN A 248 -7.95 -5.36 -8.35
N TYR A 249 -7.26 -4.22 -8.31
CA TYR A 249 -7.31 -3.23 -9.37
C TYR A 249 -6.09 -3.34 -10.27
N LEU A 250 -6.28 -3.63 -11.54
CA LEU A 250 -5.23 -3.78 -12.54
C LEU A 250 -5.05 -2.50 -13.35
N ARG A 251 -3.79 -2.14 -13.58
CA ARG A 251 -3.42 -1.01 -14.41
C ARG A 251 -2.25 -1.38 -15.32
N LEU A 252 -2.42 -1.10 -16.61
CA LEU A 252 -1.38 -1.27 -17.60
C LEU A 252 -0.86 0.08 -18.07
N VAL A 253 0.45 0.28 -17.96
CA VAL A 253 1.07 1.58 -18.20
C VAL A 253 2.29 1.42 -19.09
N GLU A 254 2.41 2.28 -20.10
CA GLU A 254 3.68 2.48 -20.81
C GLU A 254 4.48 3.60 -20.15
N ALA A 255 5.68 3.26 -19.67
CA ALA A 255 6.60 4.16 -18.99
C ALA A 255 7.98 4.18 -19.70
N PRO A 256 8.82 5.21 -19.49
CA PRO A 256 10.24 5.16 -19.82
C PRO A 256 10.88 3.93 -19.18
N ALA A 257 11.67 3.16 -19.94
CA ALA A 257 12.29 1.96 -19.41
C ALA A 257 13.50 2.32 -18.53
N LEU A 258 13.54 1.73 -17.35
CA LEU A 258 14.65 1.86 -16.40
C LEU A 258 15.38 0.52 -16.28
N GLY A 259 16.71 0.54 -16.29
CA GLY A 259 17.52 -0.68 -16.14
C GLY A 259 18.92 -0.57 -16.75
N ALA A 260 19.71 -1.62 -16.57
CA ALA A 260 21.09 -1.64 -17.04
C ALA A 260 21.15 -1.63 -18.58
N GLY A 261 21.85 -0.64 -19.14
CA GLY A 261 22.03 -0.50 -20.59
C GLY A 261 20.76 -0.08 -21.35
N LEU A 262 19.83 0.59 -20.66
CA LEU A 262 18.64 1.20 -21.25
C LEU A 262 18.76 2.74 -21.23
N ASP A 263 18.26 3.38 -22.28
CA ASP A 263 18.14 4.83 -22.38
C ASP A 263 16.67 5.24 -22.17
N PRO A 264 16.30 5.85 -21.03
CA PRO A 264 14.91 6.19 -20.74
C PRO A 264 14.31 7.22 -21.70
N THR A 265 15.12 7.88 -22.54
CA THR A 265 14.62 8.79 -23.58
C THR A 265 14.15 8.06 -24.84
N ARG A 266 14.58 6.81 -25.03
CA ARG A 266 14.32 6.01 -26.24
C ARG A 266 13.60 4.70 -25.94
N ASP A 267 14.02 4.02 -24.88
CA ASP A 267 13.51 2.74 -24.47
C ASP A 267 12.27 2.93 -23.60
N ARG A 268 11.24 2.13 -23.89
CA ARG A 268 9.96 2.15 -23.17
C ARG A 268 9.62 0.76 -22.67
N GLU A 269 8.84 0.69 -21.62
CA GLU A 269 8.37 -0.57 -21.05
C GLU A 269 6.88 -0.53 -20.75
N LEU A 270 6.26 -1.70 -20.85
CA LEU A 270 4.90 -1.94 -20.41
C LEU A 270 4.97 -2.53 -19.00
N LEU A 271 4.28 -1.87 -18.07
CA LEU A 271 4.21 -2.27 -16.67
C LEU A 271 2.78 -2.70 -16.33
N LEU A 272 2.66 -3.84 -15.65
CA LEU A 272 1.45 -4.17 -14.89
C LEU A 272 1.63 -3.64 -13.49
N ARG A 273 0.66 -2.85 -13.04
CA ARG A 273 0.58 -2.30 -11.70
C ARG A 273 -0.72 -2.73 -11.08
N ILE A 274 -0.63 -3.22 -9.85
CA ILE A 274 -1.76 -3.67 -9.08
C ILE A 274 -1.99 -2.67 -7.94
N ASP A 275 -3.26 -2.31 -7.73
CA ASP A 275 -3.73 -1.39 -6.69
C ASP A 275 -3.09 0.00 -6.78
N GLU A 276 -2.42 0.49 -5.73
CA GLU A 276 -1.85 1.83 -5.74
C GLU A 276 -0.49 1.95 -6.44
N GLY A 277 0.11 0.86 -6.96
CA GLY A 277 1.55 0.71 -7.26
C GLY A 277 2.17 1.67 -8.29
N VAL A 278 2.17 2.99 -8.04
CA VAL A 278 2.62 4.04 -8.97
C VAL A 278 4.12 4.05 -9.18
N GLU A 279 4.88 3.42 -8.28
CA GLU A 279 6.35 3.32 -8.38
C GLU A 279 6.85 1.87 -8.41
N GLU A 280 5.96 0.91 -8.20
CA GLU A 280 6.24 -0.51 -8.22
C GLU A 280 5.65 -1.13 -9.48
N PHE A 281 6.06 -2.35 -9.82
CA PHE A 281 5.48 -3.12 -10.91
C PHE A 281 5.34 -4.58 -10.49
N HIS A 282 4.28 -5.21 -10.97
CA HIS A 282 3.95 -6.62 -10.75
C HIS A 282 4.19 -7.45 -12.02
N SER A 283 4.47 -6.77 -13.14
CA SER A 283 4.97 -7.36 -14.36
C SER A 283 5.63 -6.29 -15.22
N VAL A 284 6.58 -6.69 -16.08
CA VAL A 284 7.32 -5.78 -16.94
C VAL A 284 7.62 -6.42 -18.28
N LYS A 285 7.48 -5.66 -19.36
CA LYS A 285 7.94 -6.02 -20.70
C LYS A 285 8.62 -4.81 -21.33
N LEU A 286 9.90 -4.94 -21.69
CA LEU A 286 10.55 -3.96 -22.54
C LEU A 286 9.86 -3.94 -23.91
N LEU A 287 9.50 -2.76 -24.40
CA LEU A 287 8.93 -2.59 -25.72
C LEU A 287 10.03 -2.70 -26.77
N GLY A 288 9.77 -3.44 -27.84
CA GLY A 288 10.76 -3.81 -28.85
C GLY A 288 11.02 -5.32 -28.85
N ASP A 289 12.15 -5.73 -29.43
CA ASP A 289 12.48 -7.14 -29.66
C ASP A 289 13.17 -7.82 -28.46
N ARG A 290 13.52 -7.05 -27.43
CA ARG A 290 14.18 -7.57 -26.23
C ARG A 290 13.22 -8.42 -25.41
N LYS A 291 13.63 -9.66 -25.13
CA LYS A 291 12.89 -10.60 -24.28
C LYS A 291 13.40 -10.67 -22.84
N ASP A 292 14.41 -9.89 -22.47
CA ASP A 292 14.83 -9.71 -21.08
C ASP A 292 13.98 -8.61 -20.40
N THR A 293 14.37 -8.21 -19.19
CA THR A 293 13.67 -7.18 -18.40
C THR A 293 14.56 -5.99 -18.01
N GLY A 294 15.81 -5.97 -18.51
CA GLY A 294 16.77 -4.89 -18.26
C GLY A 294 17.48 -5.03 -16.93
N ALA A 295 17.82 -6.26 -16.53
CA ALA A 295 18.41 -6.63 -15.24
C ALA A 295 17.48 -6.41 -14.03
N LYS A 296 16.16 -6.52 -14.26
CA LYS A 296 15.17 -6.62 -13.16
C LYS A 296 15.18 -8.03 -12.57
N TYR A 297 14.42 -8.24 -11.49
CA TYR A 297 14.47 -9.50 -10.73
C TYR A 297 14.14 -10.75 -11.58
N TYR A 298 13.29 -10.62 -12.60
CA TYR A 298 12.99 -11.73 -13.52
C TYR A 298 14.25 -12.26 -14.23
N ASP A 299 15.15 -11.39 -14.66
CA ASP A 299 16.39 -11.81 -15.35
C ASP A 299 17.33 -12.56 -14.38
N LEU A 300 17.36 -12.16 -13.10
CA LEU A 300 18.12 -12.85 -12.05
C LEU A 300 17.59 -14.27 -11.81
N PHE A 301 16.26 -14.42 -11.73
CA PHE A 301 15.61 -15.73 -11.58
C PHE A 301 15.87 -16.62 -12.80
N GLY A 302 15.94 -16.01 -13.99
CA GLY A 302 16.33 -16.65 -15.24
C GLY A 302 17.74 -17.26 -15.26
N LEU A 303 18.59 -16.99 -14.26
CA LEU A 303 19.90 -17.63 -14.13
C LEU A 303 19.82 -19.04 -13.52
N LEU A 304 18.81 -19.34 -12.71
CA LEU A 304 18.71 -20.61 -11.96
C LEU A 304 18.65 -21.88 -12.84
N PRO A 305 18.02 -21.90 -14.02
CA PRO A 305 18.11 -23.06 -14.92
C PRO A 305 19.54 -23.42 -15.34
N GLY A 306 20.49 -22.49 -15.23
CA GLY A 306 21.91 -22.74 -15.47
C GLY A 306 22.58 -23.66 -14.45
N LEU A 307 21.95 -23.91 -13.29
CA LEU A 307 22.46 -24.82 -12.25
C LEU A 307 22.26 -26.31 -12.60
N PHE A 308 21.41 -26.58 -13.59
CA PHE A 308 21.13 -27.95 -14.06
C PHE A 308 22.04 -28.34 -15.22
N PRO A 309 22.30 -29.64 -15.43
CA PRO A 309 23.04 -30.12 -16.59
C PRO A 309 22.41 -29.64 -17.92
N PRO A 310 23.22 -29.27 -18.93
CA PRO A 310 22.71 -28.64 -20.15
C PRO A 310 21.74 -29.53 -20.93
N GLU A 311 21.92 -30.84 -20.88
CA GLU A 311 21.07 -31.85 -21.51
C GLU A 311 19.73 -32.11 -20.79
N ARG A 312 19.55 -31.59 -19.58
CA ARG A 312 18.31 -31.82 -18.81
C ARG A 312 17.17 -30.95 -19.36
N THR A 313 16.09 -31.60 -19.75
CA THR A 313 14.81 -30.94 -20.02
C THR A 313 14.11 -30.60 -18.70
N LEU A 314 13.84 -29.32 -18.47
CA LEU A 314 13.36 -28.78 -17.19
C LEU A 314 11.84 -28.63 -17.17
N LYS A 315 11.22 -29.01 -16.05
CA LYS A 315 9.84 -28.67 -15.72
C LYS A 315 9.81 -27.54 -14.69
N VAL A 316 9.11 -26.47 -15.02
CA VAL A 316 9.05 -25.27 -14.18
C VAL A 316 7.62 -25.03 -13.69
N LEU A 317 7.48 -24.71 -12.42
CA LEU A 317 6.26 -24.17 -11.82
C LEU A 317 6.52 -22.72 -11.38
N VAL A 318 5.59 -21.84 -11.69
CA VAL A 318 5.58 -20.44 -11.24
C VAL A 318 4.28 -20.20 -10.47
N LEU A 319 4.41 -19.91 -9.18
CA LEU A 319 3.31 -19.56 -8.29
C LEU A 319 3.24 -18.03 -8.16
N GLY A 320 2.21 -17.43 -8.75
CA GLY A 320 2.13 -16.00 -9.06
C GLY A 320 2.76 -15.71 -10.42
N SER A 321 1.94 -15.46 -11.45
CA SER A 321 2.41 -15.40 -12.85
C SER A 321 2.98 -14.02 -13.20
N GLY A 322 2.38 -12.96 -12.65
CA GLY A 322 2.70 -11.58 -13.05
C GLY A 322 2.55 -11.42 -14.57
N ALA A 323 1.41 -11.82 -15.13
CA ALA A 323 1.15 -11.84 -16.58
C ALA A 323 2.21 -12.58 -17.42
N GLY A 324 2.87 -13.61 -16.88
CA GLY A 324 3.74 -14.50 -17.64
C GLY A 324 5.14 -13.96 -17.95
N THR A 325 5.57 -12.86 -17.33
CA THR A 325 6.91 -12.29 -17.57
C THR A 325 8.01 -13.29 -17.24
N MET A 326 7.88 -14.05 -16.15
CA MET A 326 8.84 -15.12 -15.82
C MET A 326 8.89 -16.18 -16.92
N ALA A 327 7.74 -16.62 -17.43
CA ALA A 327 7.67 -17.61 -18.51
C ALA A 327 8.37 -17.11 -19.78
N ARG A 328 8.15 -15.83 -20.16
CA ARG A 328 8.85 -15.18 -21.27
C ARG A 328 10.37 -15.15 -21.07
N VAL A 329 10.84 -14.77 -19.90
CA VAL A 329 12.29 -14.70 -19.61
C VAL A 329 12.91 -16.10 -19.66
N LEU A 330 12.26 -17.09 -19.08
CA LEU A 330 12.70 -18.48 -19.09
C LEU A 330 12.75 -19.05 -20.51
N ASP A 331 11.71 -18.83 -21.33
CA ASP A 331 11.68 -19.18 -22.76
C ASP A 331 12.79 -18.49 -23.53
N ALA A 332 13.01 -17.20 -23.26
CA ALA A 332 14.05 -16.44 -23.91
C ALA A 332 15.43 -17.00 -23.59
N PHE A 333 15.72 -17.33 -22.34
CA PHE A 333 17.07 -17.70 -21.91
C PHE A 333 17.35 -19.19 -22.14
N HIS A 334 16.39 -20.07 -21.86
CA HIS A 334 16.60 -21.52 -21.83
C HIS A 334 15.56 -22.27 -22.68
N GLY A 335 15.08 -21.64 -23.75
CA GLY A 335 13.95 -22.14 -24.52
C GLY A 335 14.18 -23.46 -25.26
N ASP A 336 15.39 -23.95 -25.39
CA ASP A 336 15.71 -25.29 -25.88
C ASP A 336 15.65 -26.36 -24.78
N ARG A 337 15.72 -25.94 -23.51
CA ARG A 337 15.82 -26.82 -22.34
C ARG A 337 14.54 -26.92 -21.54
N ILE A 338 13.54 -26.07 -21.75
CA ILE A 338 12.31 -26.11 -20.95
C ILE A 338 11.29 -27.07 -21.57
N GLY A 339 10.93 -28.16 -20.89
CA GLY A 339 9.90 -29.08 -21.36
C GLY A 339 8.49 -28.57 -21.14
N SER A 340 8.25 -27.92 -20.00
CA SER A 340 6.94 -27.35 -19.66
C SER A 340 7.07 -26.25 -18.61
N ILE A 341 6.20 -25.23 -18.72
CA ILE A 341 6.01 -24.20 -17.70
C ILE A 341 4.57 -24.29 -17.22
N VAL A 342 4.36 -24.37 -15.91
CA VAL A 342 3.05 -24.26 -15.29
C VAL A 342 3.00 -22.94 -14.53
N ASN A 343 2.11 -22.04 -14.93
CA ASN A 343 1.81 -20.82 -14.20
C ASN A 343 0.54 -21.03 -13.37
N VAL A 344 0.57 -20.57 -12.12
CA VAL A 344 -0.60 -20.57 -11.24
C VAL A 344 -0.80 -19.14 -10.75
N GLU A 345 -1.93 -18.55 -11.11
CA GLU A 345 -2.27 -17.16 -10.82
C GLU A 345 -3.64 -17.11 -10.16
N LEU A 346 -3.82 -16.27 -9.14
CA LEU A 346 -5.09 -16.19 -8.44
C LEU A 346 -6.14 -15.45 -9.28
N ASP A 347 -5.71 -14.40 -9.97
CA ASP A 347 -6.59 -13.53 -10.75
C ASP A 347 -6.62 -13.90 -12.25
N PRO A 348 -7.73 -14.44 -12.78
CA PRO A 348 -7.80 -14.83 -14.19
C PRO A 348 -7.58 -13.65 -15.15
N ALA A 349 -7.91 -12.40 -14.75
CA ALA A 349 -7.68 -11.24 -15.59
C ALA A 349 -6.18 -10.95 -15.80
N VAL A 350 -5.31 -11.38 -14.86
CA VAL A 350 -3.85 -11.28 -15.02
C VAL A 350 -3.36 -12.30 -16.05
N LEU A 351 -3.97 -13.49 -16.13
CA LEU A 351 -3.64 -14.49 -17.14
C LEU A 351 -4.04 -14.05 -18.54
N GLU A 352 -5.16 -13.33 -18.69
CA GLU A 352 -5.57 -12.74 -19.98
C GLU A 352 -4.54 -11.76 -20.55
N LEU A 353 -3.63 -11.24 -19.72
CA LEU A 353 -2.55 -10.34 -20.13
C LEU A 353 -1.27 -11.07 -20.60
N GLU A 354 -1.17 -12.39 -20.47
CA GLU A 354 0.06 -13.15 -20.78
C GLU A 354 0.57 -12.91 -22.21
N ALA A 355 -0.31 -12.98 -23.21
CA ALA A 355 0.04 -12.71 -24.60
C ALA A 355 0.56 -11.27 -24.79
N ARG A 356 -0.02 -10.30 -24.06
CA ARG A 356 0.38 -8.89 -24.13
C ARG A 356 1.80 -8.68 -23.56
N PHE A 357 2.15 -9.44 -22.54
CA PHE A 357 3.48 -9.49 -21.94
C PHE A 357 4.46 -10.41 -22.69
N GLY A 358 4.04 -11.03 -23.79
CA GLY A 358 4.90 -11.84 -24.67
C GLY A 358 5.11 -13.27 -24.17
N ALA A 359 4.17 -13.79 -23.38
CA ALA A 359 4.15 -15.16 -22.87
C ALA A 359 3.22 -16.09 -23.69
N ASP A 360 3.05 -15.83 -24.99
CA ASP A 360 2.38 -16.75 -25.92
C ASP A 360 3.36 -17.87 -26.31
N ILE A 361 3.48 -18.87 -25.44
CA ILE A 361 4.48 -19.93 -25.51
C ILE A 361 3.76 -21.29 -25.52
N GLU A 362 4.04 -22.13 -26.51
CA GLU A 362 3.33 -23.42 -26.71
C GLU A 362 3.34 -24.35 -25.48
N ARG A 363 4.44 -24.33 -24.73
CA ARG A 363 4.68 -25.17 -23.54
C ARG A 363 4.20 -24.56 -22.21
N LEU A 364 3.55 -23.40 -22.25
CA LEU A 364 3.00 -22.74 -21.06
C LEU A 364 1.57 -23.23 -20.79
N ARG A 365 1.31 -23.66 -19.55
CA ARG A 365 -0.04 -23.97 -19.05
C ARG A 365 -0.35 -23.08 -17.86
N SER A 366 -1.43 -22.32 -17.92
CA SER A 366 -1.82 -21.37 -16.89
C SER A 366 -3.10 -21.81 -16.17
N TYR A 367 -3.11 -21.74 -14.85
CA TYR A 367 -4.25 -22.09 -13.99
C TYR A 367 -4.67 -20.90 -13.13
N ALA A 368 -5.95 -20.53 -13.21
CA ALA A 368 -6.56 -19.50 -12.36
C ALA A 368 -6.98 -20.10 -11.01
N MET A 369 -6.07 -20.15 -10.03
CA MET A 369 -6.34 -20.68 -8.69
C MET A 369 -5.27 -20.27 -7.66
N ASP A 370 -5.55 -20.52 -6.38
CA ASP A 370 -4.55 -20.34 -5.31
C ASP A 370 -3.35 -21.29 -5.49
N GLY A 371 -2.13 -20.75 -5.37
CA GLY A 371 -0.87 -21.48 -5.59
C GLY A 371 -0.67 -22.65 -4.63
N ARG A 372 -1.05 -22.50 -3.35
CA ARG A 372 -1.01 -23.60 -2.38
C ARG A 372 -2.14 -24.61 -2.62
N GLY A 373 -3.30 -24.12 -3.06
CA GLY A 373 -4.40 -24.93 -3.56
C GLY A 373 -3.99 -25.83 -4.72
N PHE A 374 -3.19 -25.32 -5.66
CA PHE A 374 -2.62 -26.10 -6.77
C PHE A 374 -1.70 -27.21 -6.27
N LEU A 375 -0.74 -26.90 -5.39
CA LEU A 375 0.17 -27.90 -4.80
C LEU A 375 -0.57 -28.99 -4.02
N ARG A 376 -1.76 -28.71 -3.47
CA ARG A 376 -2.58 -29.73 -2.80
C ARG A 376 -3.31 -30.67 -3.75
N GLN A 377 -3.58 -30.24 -4.98
CA GLN A 377 -4.36 -30.99 -5.96
C GLN A 377 -3.48 -31.67 -7.01
N SER A 378 -2.28 -31.14 -7.25
CA SER A 378 -1.31 -31.69 -8.19
C SER A 378 -0.51 -32.83 -7.56
N ASN A 379 -0.08 -33.78 -8.41
CA ASN A 379 0.92 -34.78 -8.09
C ASN A 379 2.18 -34.62 -8.98
N GLU A 380 2.28 -33.51 -9.72
CA GLU A 380 3.43 -33.26 -10.60
C GLU A 380 4.67 -32.86 -9.79
N SER A 381 5.86 -33.30 -10.23
CA SER A 381 7.13 -32.83 -9.68
C SER A 381 7.85 -31.92 -10.68
N PHE A 382 8.51 -30.90 -10.15
CA PHE A 382 9.15 -29.82 -10.90
C PHE A 382 10.64 -29.74 -10.59
N ASP A 383 11.43 -29.35 -11.58
CA ASP A 383 12.86 -29.07 -11.40
C ASP A 383 13.07 -27.68 -10.80
N LEU A 384 12.24 -26.72 -11.17
CA LEU A 384 12.23 -25.38 -10.60
C LEU A 384 10.83 -25.00 -10.13
N ILE A 385 10.75 -24.43 -8.93
CA ILE A 385 9.54 -23.80 -8.40
C ILE A 385 9.88 -22.35 -8.05
N PHE A 386 9.23 -21.41 -8.72
CA PHE A 386 9.30 -19.99 -8.43
C PHE A 386 8.06 -19.56 -7.64
N VAL A 387 8.27 -18.82 -6.55
CA VAL A 387 7.21 -18.20 -5.76
C VAL A 387 7.33 -16.69 -5.94
N ASP A 388 6.42 -16.11 -6.71
CA ASP A 388 6.37 -14.68 -7.05
C ASP A 388 4.92 -14.18 -6.92
N ALA A 389 4.38 -14.35 -5.72
CA ALA A 389 2.99 -14.04 -5.41
C ALA A 389 2.92 -12.92 -4.37
N TYR A 390 2.01 -11.97 -4.61
CA TYR A 390 1.79 -10.82 -3.75
C TYR A 390 0.29 -10.63 -3.48
N ALA A 391 -0.02 -10.19 -2.27
CA ALA A 391 -1.33 -9.69 -1.84
C ALA A 391 -1.15 -8.28 -1.29
N ARG A 392 -2.21 -7.46 -1.39
CA ARG A 392 -2.22 -6.09 -0.85
C ARG A 392 -0.96 -5.31 -1.27
N GLN A 393 -0.70 -5.28 -2.58
CA GLN A 393 0.43 -4.65 -3.27
C GLN A 393 1.79 -5.35 -3.12
N ILE A 394 2.37 -5.47 -1.93
CA ILE A 394 3.79 -5.88 -1.74
C ILE A 394 4.00 -7.02 -0.75
N ASP A 395 2.93 -7.47 -0.10
CA ASP A 395 3.04 -8.52 0.91
C ASP A 395 2.98 -9.89 0.27
N ILE A 396 3.89 -10.77 0.67
CA ILE A 396 3.74 -12.19 0.37
C ILE A 396 2.47 -12.69 1.10
N PRO A 397 1.53 -13.39 0.44
CA PRO A 397 0.38 -13.99 1.12
C PRO A 397 0.85 -14.91 2.24
N PHE A 398 0.28 -14.77 3.45
CA PHE A 398 0.82 -15.43 4.65
C PHE A 398 1.02 -16.93 4.47
N HIS A 399 0.03 -17.60 3.87
CA HIS A 399 0.00 -19.04 3.67
C HIS A 399 0.99 -19.55 2.61
N LEU A 400 1.68 -18.66 1.89
CA LEU A 400 2.74 -18.97 0.92
C LEU A 400 4.15 -18.80 1.48
N ALA A 401 4.31 -18.34 2.73
CA ALA A 401 5.61 -18.15 3.37
C ALA A 401 5.85 -19.09 4.58
N THR A 402 4.89 -19.96 4.90
CA THR A 402 4.92 -20.81 6.10
C THR A 402 5.76 -22.06 5.89
N ARG A 403 6.23 -22.64 7.00
CA ARG A 403 6.87 -23.96 7.01
C ARG A 403 6.04 -25.01 6.26
N GLU A 404 4.72 -25.00 6.46
CA GLU A 404 3.80 -25.95 5.81
C GLU A 404 3.79 -25.78 4.28
N MET A 405 3.86 -24.53 3.80
CA MET A 405 4.05 -24.25 2.37
C MET A 405 5.39 -24.78 1.88
N TRP A 406 6.48 -24.49 2.59
CA TRP A 406 7.82 -24.92 2.18
C TRP A 406 7.96 -26.45 2.15
N LEU A 407 7.33 -27.16 3.08
CA LEU A 407 7.24 -28.62 3.04
C LEU A 407 6.47 -29.11 1.80
N ALA A 408 5.36 -28.45 1.43
CA ALA A 408 4.61 -28.77 0.23
C ALA A 408 5.45 -28.55 -1.04
N VAL A 409 6.17 -27.43 -1.13
CA VAL A 409 7.10 -27.13 -2.21
C VAL A 409 8.23 -28.17 -2.28
N HIS A 410 8.84 -28.48 -1.14
CA HIS A 410 9.89 -29.49 -1.04
C HIS A 410 9.42 -30.84 -1.60
N ASN A 411 8.19 -31.27 -1.30
CA ASN A 411 7.63 -32.52 -1.79
C ASN A 411 7.31 -32.52 -3.30
N HIS A 412 7.12 -31.34 -3.90
CA HIS A 412 6.88 -31.17 -5.35
C HIS A 412 8.16 -30.90 -6.15
N LEU A 413 9.31 -30.72 -5.51
CA LEU A 413 10.59 -30.61 -6.21
C LEU A 413 11.14 -31.99 -6.60
N THR A 414 11.88 -32.10 -7.69
CA THR A 414 12.76 -33.25 -7.93
C THR A 414 13.88 -33.32 -6.88
N SER A 415 14.56 -34.47 -6.76
CA SER A 415 15.56 -34.70 -5.70
C SER A 415 16.71 -33.69 -5.67
N ASP A 416 16.96 -33.01 -6.79
CA ASP A 416 17.95 -31.95 -6.94
C ASP A 416 17.34 -30.63 -7.44
N GLY A 417 16.02 -30.47 -7.28
CA GLY A 417 15.27 -29.31 -7.73
C GLY A 417 15.58 -28.03 -6.94
N VAL A 418 15.26 -26.89 -7.53
CA VAL A 418 15.53 -25.55 -6.97
C VAL A 418 14.22 -24.83 -6.69
N VAL A 419 14.11 -24.21 -5.52
CA VAL A 419 13.06 -23.24 -5.21
C VAL A 419 13.66 -21.84 -5.15
N ALA A 420 12.93 -20.84 -5.64
CA ALA A 420 13.25 -19.44 -5.42
C ALA A 420 11.99 -18.63 -5.13
N ILE A 421 12.09 -17.67 -4.21
CA ILE A 421 11.03 -16.73 -3.87
C ILE A 421 11.50 -15.30 -4.05
N ASN A 422 10.63 -14.48 -4.64
CA ASN A 422 10.83 -13.04 -4.70
C ASN A 422 10.39 -12.42 -3.37
N VAL A 423 11.31 -11.71 -2.73
CA VAL A 423 11.06 -11.07 -1.46
C VAL A 423 11.18 -9.57 -1.66
N SER A 424 10.13 -8.83 -1.31
CA SER A 424 10.16 -7.37 -1.16
C SER A 424 10.92 -6.99 0.12
N GLY A 425 12.19 -7.41 0.18
CA GLY A 425 13.12 -7.21 1.27
C GLY A 425 14.29 -6.35 0.81
N TYR A 426 14.85 -5.57 1.72
CA TYR A 426 15.93 -4.62 1.39
C TYR A 426 17.25 -4.95 2.06
N ASP A 427 17.19 -5.71 3.15
CA ASP A 427 18.35 -6.19 3.86
C ASP A 427 18.11 -7.63 4.33
N ALA A 428 19.14 -8.45 4.10
CA ALA A 428 19.30 -9.82 4.56
C ALA A 428 19.06 -9.98 6.07
N GLY A 429 19.40 -8.95 6.86
CA GLY A 429 19.25 -8.93 8.31
C GLY A 429 17.86 -8.58 8.82
N THR A 430 16.88 -8.31 7.96
CA THR A 430 15.52 -7.98 8.43
C THR A 430 14.81 -9.21 9.00
N ALA A 431 13.94 -9.00 9.99
CA ALA A 431 13.12 -10.07 10.56
C ALA A 431 12.21 -10.77 9.51
N LEU A 432 11.83 -10.07 8.43
CA LEU A 432 11.13 -10.67 7.29
C LEU A 432 11.99 -11.73 6.59
N VAL A 433 13.20 -11.35 6.14
CA VAL A 433 14.09 -12.25 5.38
C VAL A 433 14.59 -13.39 6.26
N ARG A 434 15.01 -13.09 7.50
CA ARG A 434 15.45 -14.12 8.45
C ARG A 434 14.32 -15.09 8.81
N GLY A 435 13.12 -14.59 9.05
CA GLY A 435 11.98 -15.46 9.36
C GLY A 435 11.56 -16.33 8.18
N LEU A 436 11.63 -15.80 6.96
CA LEU A 436 11.38 -16.58 5.74
C LEU A 436 12.43 -17.68 5.56
N ALA A 437 13.72 -17.35 5.75
CA ALA A 437 14.82 -18.30 5.73
C ALA A 437 14.65 -19.39 6.80
N ALA A 438 14.32 -19.03 8.04
CA ALA A 438 14.03 -19.98 9.12
C ALA A 438 12.86 -20.91 8.78
N SER A 439 11.83 -20.38 8.13
CA SER A 439 10.66 -21.14 7.68
C SER A 439 10.99 -22.12 6.56
N MET A 440 11.81 -21.71 5.59
CA MET A 440 12.32 -22.58 4.52
C MET A 440 13.19 -23.70 5.11
N ARG A 441 14.08 -23.37 6.06
CA ARG A 441 14.89 -24.36 6.79
C ARG A 441 14.01 -25.39 7.48
N ALA A 442 12.98 -24.93 8.21
CA ALA A 442 12.03 -25.81 8.87
C ALA A 442 11.18 -26.65 7.89
N GLY A 443 11.03 -26.19 6.64
CA GLY A 443 10.38 -26.91 5.54
C GLY A 443 11.27 -27.92 4.80
N GLY A 444 12.55 -28.04 5.18
CA GLY A 444 13.49 -29.02 4.61
C GLY A 444 14.52 -28.47 3.61
N PHE A 445 14.77 -27.15 3.61
CA PHE A 445 15.77 -26.53 2.74
C PHE A 445 17.06 -26.18 3.51
N ASP A 446 18.18 -26.79 3.12
CA ASP A 446 19.42 -26.67 3.88
C ASP A 446 20.34 -25.52 3.42
N ASP A 447 20.59 -25.37 2.12
CA ASP A 447 21.48 -24.35 1.54
C ASP A 447 20.66 -23.12 1.12
N LEU A 448 20.41 -22.20 2.06
CA LEU A 448 19.63 -20.99 1.80
C LEU A 448 20.55 -19.88 1.29
N ARG A 449 20.22 -19.33 0.13
CA ARG A 449 21.02 -18.31 -0.55
C ARG A 449 20.18 -17.09 -0.87
N LEU A 450 20.79 -15.93 -0.69
CA LEU A 450 20.16 -14.65 -0.93
C LEU A 450 20.98 -13.85 -1.95
N ASN A 451 20.30 -13.36 -2.97
CA ASN A 451 20.85 -12.44 -3.95
C ASN A 451 19.99 -11.17 -3.96
N PRO A 452 20.52 -10.03 -3.50
CA PRO A 452 19.88 -8.73 -3.71
C PRO A 452 19.79 -8.44 -5.21
N VAL A 453 18.65 -7.93 -5.66
CA VAL A 453 18.51 -7.45 -7.03
C VAL A 453 19.09 -6.03 -7.08
N PRO A 454 20.10 -5.74 -7.93
CA PRO A 454 20.67 -4.40 -7.99
C PRO A 454 19.61 -3.37 -8.40
N TRP A 455 19.56 -2.21 -7.73
CA TRP A 455 18.65 -1.08 -7.98
C TRP A 455 17.16 -1.33 -7.74
N TRP A 456 16.73 -2.58 -7.80
CA TRP A 456 15.35 -3.00 -7.59
C TRP A 456 15.19 -3.47 -6.15
N GLY A 457 14.11 -3.08 -5.51
CA GLY A 457 13.84 -3.33 -4.08
C GLY A 457 13.61 -4.78 -3.66
N ASN A 458 14.12 -5.72 -4.43
CA ASN A 458 13.77 -7.12 -4.41
C ASN A 458 15.00 -7.95 -4.01
N MET A 459 14.75 -9.09 -3.40
CA MET A 459 15.76 -10.11 -3.14
C MET A 459 15.26 -11.45 -3.64
N MET A 460 16.16 -12.22 -4.26
CA MET A 460 15.91 -13.62 -4.57
C MET A 460 16.42 -14.46 -3.40
N LEU A 461 15.51 -15.06 -2.63
CA LEU A 461 15.86 -16.11 -1.66
C LEU A 461 15.61 -17.46 -2.32
N TRP A 462 16.63 -18.31 -2.38
CA TRP A 462 16.54 -19.59 -3.08
C TRP A 462 17.31 -20.71 -2.37
N SER A 463 16.96 -21.95 -2.70
CA SER A 463 17.62 -23.14 -2.17
C SER A 463 17.47 -24.34 -3.11
N ARG A 464 18.38 -25.31 -2.97
CA ARG A 464 18.32 -26.59 -3.67
C ARG A 464 17.90 -27.70 -2.72
N ARG A 465 16.98 -28.55 -3.16
CA ARG A 465 16.54 -29.72 -2.41
C ARG A 465 17.69 -30.71 -2.23
N GLY A 466 17.92 -31.14 -0.98
CA GLY A 466 18.82 -32.24 -0.64
C GLY A 466 20.30 -32.05 -1.02
N PHE A 467 20.74 -30.83 -1.33
CA PHE A 467 22.07 -30.57 -1.84
C PHE A 467 22.62 -29.23 -1.35
N VAL A 468 23.79 -29.26 -0.74
CA VAL A 468 24.62 -28.08 -0.46
C VAL A 468 25.78 -28.08 -1.46
N GLY A 469 25.89 -27.07 -2.31
CA GLY A 469 26.97 -27.05 -3.31
C GLY A 469 27.29 -25.67 -3.86
N PRO A 470 27.81 -25.54 -5.09
CA PRO A 470 28.17 -24.22 -5.62
C PRO A 470 26.92 -23.38 -5.93
N GLY A 471 27.03 -22.06 -5.74
CA GLY A 471 25.95 -21.11 -6.01
C GLY A 471 25.83 -20.73 -7.48
N LEU A 472 25.37 -19.51 -7.75
CA LEU A 472 25.24 -18.98 -9.11
C LEU A 472 26.56 -18.96 -9.90
N ALA A 473 27.71 -19.03 -9.22
CA ALA A 473 29.02 -19.13 -9.87
C ALA A 473 29.16 -20.38 -10.74
N ALA A 474 28.44 -21.45 -10.43
CA ALA A 474 28.40 -22.67 -11.22
C ALA A 474 27.32 -22.68 -12.30
N ALA A 475 26.48 -21.63 -12.38
CA ALA A 475 25.43 -21.54 -13.37
C ALA A 475 26.04 -21.43 -14.78
N ARG A 476 25.73 -22.43 -15.62
CA ARG A 476 26.08 -22.42 -17.04
C ARG A 476 25.04 -21.60 -17.78
N LEU A 477 25.47 -20.54 -18.44
CA LEU A 477 24.60 -19.61 -19.14
C LEU A 477 24.75 -19.77 -20.65
N PRO A 478 23.66 -19.55 -21.41
CA PRO A 478 23.74 -19.43 -22.86
C PRO A 478 24.64 -18.24 -23.24
N ASP A 479 25.26 -18.31 -24.42
CA ASP A 479 26.20 -17.29 -24.89
C ASP A 479 25.47 -15.96 -25.20
N ARG A 480 25.33 -15.13 -24.16
CA ARG A 480 24.68 -13.82 -24.20
C ARG A 480 25.45 -12.83 -23.32
N PRO A 481 26.01 -11.75 -23.90
CA PRO A 481 26.87 -10.82 -23.17
C PRO A 481 26.25 -10.21 -21.90
N HIS A 482 24.96 -9.87 -21.92
CA HIS A 482 24.28 -9.25 -20.78
C HIS A 482 24.02 -10.22 -19.61
N LEU A 483 23.89 -11.53 -19.87
CA LEU A 483 23.72 -12.53 -18.81
C LEU A 483 25.02 -12.78 -18.03
N GLY A 484 26.17 -12.63 -18.69
CA GLY A 484 27.48 -12.72 -18.04
C GLY A 484 27.67 -11.65 -16.97
N ASP A 485 27.45 -10.37 -17.30
CA ASP A 485 27.57 -9.26 -16.34
C ASP A 485 26.57 -9.41 -15.18
N LEU A 486 25.31 -9.75 -15.49
CA LEU A 486 24.31 -9.98 -14.46
C LEU A 486 24.72 -11.12 -13.51
N ARG A 487 25.21 -12.24 -14.05
CA ARG A 487 25.72 -13.36 -13.24
C ARG A 487 26.87 -12.90 -12.35
N ASP A 488 27.88 -12.25 -12.91
CA ASP A 488 29.09 -11.91 -12.17
C ASP A 488 28.77 -10.95 -11.00
N ARG A 489 27.89 -9.98 -11.22
CA ARG A 489 27.35 -9.12 -10.14
C ARG A 489 26.55 -9.90 -9.12
N SER A 490 25.68 -10.81 -9.57
CA SER A 490 24.81 -11.59 -8.69
C SER A 490 25.61 -12.57 -7.84
N VAL A 491 26.68 -13.15 -8.39
CA VAL A 491 27.64 -14.00 -7.69
C VAL A 491 28.41 -13.21 -6.65
N ALA A 492 28.87 -12.00 -7.00
CA ALA A 492 29.57 -11.12 -6.06
C ALA A 492 28.67 -10.69 -4.89
N ALA A 493 27.36 -10.54 -5.14
CA ALA A 493 26.37 -10.15 -4.13
C ALA A 493 25.70 -11.35 -3.42
N GLU A 494 26.00 -12.59 -3.83
CA GLU A 494 25.39 -13.78 -3.25
C GLU A 494 25.88 -13.99 -1.82
N SER A 495 24.94 -14.25 -0.91
CA SER A 495 25.23 -14.60 0.47
C SER A 495 24.49 -15.86 0.89
N ARG A 496 25.09 -16.63 1.79
CA ARG A 496 24.40 -17.73 2.48
C ARG A 496 23.70 -17.19 3.71
N LEU A 497 22.46 -17.58 3.91
CA LEU A 497 21.69 -17.28 5.11
C LEU A 497 21.67 -18.49 6.00
N GLU A 498 22.20 -18.33 7.21
CA GLU A 498 22.11 -19.33 8.28
C GLU A 498 21.11 -18.83 9.31
N PRO A 499 19.87 -19.34 9.34
CA PRO A 499 18.88 -18.96 10.34
C PRO A 499 19.40 -19.26 11.74
N GLN A 500 19.25 -18.30 12.64
CA GLN A 500 19.62 -18.45 14.04
C GLN A 500 18.48 -19.11 14.82
N GLY A 501 18.80 -19.75 15.96
CA GLY A 501 17.80 -20.44 16.78
C GLY A 501 16.69 -19.54 17.35
N GLU A 502 16.92 -18.22 17.36
CA GLU A 502 15.94 -17.22 17.81
C GLU A 502 15.10 -16.63 16.65
N ASP A 503 15.43 -16.94 15.39
CA ASP A 503 14.72 -16.39 14.24
C ASP A 503 13.29 -16.97 14.17
N PRO A 504 12.28 -16.13 13.85
CA PRO A 504 10.89 -16.56 13.88
C PRO A 504 10.57 -17.51 12.72
N VAL A 505 10.12 -18.73 13.03
CA VAL A 505 9.56 -19.66 12.04
C VAL A 505 8.09 -19.31 11.80
N PHE A 506 7.74 -18.95 10.57
CA PHE A 506 6.37 -18.72 10.13
C PHE A 506 5.66 -20.05 9.98
N THR A 507 4.46 -20.11 10.56
CA THR A 507 3.56 -21.27 10.50
C THR A 507 2.18 -20.78 10.09
N ASP A 508 1.31 -21.69 9.67
CA ASP A 508 -0.08 -21.35 9.34
C ASP A 508 -0.82 -20.63 10.48
N ASP A 509 -0.46 -20.92 11.74
CA ASP A 509 -1.02 -20.25 12.91
C ASP A 509 -0.39 -18.88 13.22
N ARG A 510 0.84 -18.63 12.75
CA ARG A 510 1.60 -17.42 13.07
C ARG A 510 2.58 -17.03 11.96
N ALA A 511 2.17 -16.07 11.12
CA ALA A 511 2.98 -15.48 10.06
C ALA A 511 2.66 -13.98 9.89
N PRO A 512 3.28 -13.08 10.69
CA PRO A 512 2.94 -11.65 10.70
C PRO A 512 3.59 -10.88 9.53
N LEU A 513 3.41 -11.36 8.29
CA LEU A 513 4.15 -10.86 7.12
C LEU A 513 3.89 -9.39 6.83
N GLU A 514 2.63 -8.93 6.79
CA GLU A 514 2.29 -7.50 6.57
C GLU A 514 3.10 -6.57 7.49
N ARG A 515 3.19 -6.96 8.77
CA ARG A 515 3.94 -6.20 9.77
C ARG A 515 5.43 -6.20 9.49
N LEU A 516 6.00 -7.36 9.16
CA LEU A 516 7.43 -7.51 8.90
C LEU A 516 7.86 -6.85 7.59
N THR A 517 7.00 -6.90 6.56
CA THR A 517 7.18 -6.15 5.31
C THR A 517 7.20 -4.65 5.60
N ASN A 518 6.27 -4.15 6.41
CA ASN A 518 6.25 -2.74 6.82
C ASN A 518 7.54 -2.32 7.55
N VAL A 519 8.05 -3.13 8.48
CA VAL A 519 9.32 -2.86 9.17
C VAL A 519 10.50 -2.82 8.18
N SER A 520 10.58 -3.78 7.27
CA SER A 520 11.61 -3.85 6.23
C SER A 520 11.60 -2.61 5.32
N LEU A 521 10.41 -2.14 4.90
CA LEU A 521 10.26 -0.91 4.11
C LEU A 521 10.68 0.33 4.89
N THR A 522 10.18 0.51 6.12
CA THR A 522 10.55 1.66 6.95
C THR A 522 12.07 1.74 7.08
N ARG A 523 12.73 0.59 7.30
CA ARG A 523 14.18 0.51 7.36
C ARG A 523 14.86 0.95 6.07
N ARG A 524 14.41 0.48 4.91
CA ARG A 524 14.93 0.93 3.60
C ARG A 524 14.83 2.43 3.46
N LEU A 525 13.69 3.01 3.81
CA LEU A 525 13.43 4.43 3.58
C LEU A 525 14.28 5.31 4.49
N VAL A 526 14.49 4.86 5.73
CA VAL A 526 15.45 5.49 6.65
C VAL A 526 16.86 5.46 6.08
N LEU A 527 17.33 4.29 5.62
CA LEU A 527 18.68 4.13 5.06
C LEU A 527 18.88 4.84 3.71
N GLN A 528 17.92 4.78 2.77
CA GLN A 528 17.99 5.49 1.49
C GLN A 528 17.84 7.01 1.67
N GLY A 529 17.08 7.43 2.67
CA GLY A 529 17.02 8.82 3.11
C GLY A 529 18.38 9.34 3.60
N GLU A 530 19.32 8.47 3.98
CA GLU A 530 20.72 8.83 4.28
C GLU A 530 21.47 9.26 3.01
N ASP A 531 21.24 8.56 1.88
CA ASP A 531 21.94 8.77 0.60
C ASP A 531 21.37 9.90 -0.28
N ALA A 532 20.05 10.15 -0.26
CA ALA A 532 19.38 11.11 -1.16
C ALA A 532 19.42 12.59 -0.69
N ARG A 533 19.67 12.86 0.59
CA ARG A 533 19.53 14.20 1.19
C ARG A 533 20.76 15.12 0.98
N VAL A 534 21.27 15.19 -0.24
CA VAL A 534 22.34 16.11 -0.63
C VAL A 534 21.82 17.14 -1.65
N PRO A 535 21.50 18.37 -1.19
CA PRO A 535 21.80 19.53 -2.03
C PRO A 535 22.55 20.66 -1.29
N SER A 536 23.50 21.23 -2.03
CA SER A 536 24.23 22.50 -1.86
C SER A 536 23.81 23.44 -0.71
N ALA A 537 24.60 23.49 0.35
CA ALA A 537 24.61 24.58 1.33
C ALA A 537 26.01 25.21 1.43
N SER A 538 26.09 26.48 1.86
CA SER A 538 27.34 27.23 1.99
C SER A 538 28.34 26.55 2.96
N PRO A 539 29.67 26.83 2.89
CA PRO A 539 30.69 26.11 3.67
C PRO A 539 30.53 26.14 5.20
N LEU A 540 29.76 27.09 5.74
CA LEU A 540 29.47 27.23 7.17
C LEU A 540 28.17 26.52 7.59
N GLU A 541 27.16 26.48 6.72
CA GLU A 541 25.92 25.72 6.94
C GLU A 541 26.17 24.20 6.80
N SER A 542 27.08 23.79 5.92
CA SER A 542 27.43 22.38 5.69
C SER A 542 28.02 21.68 6.93
N ALA A 543 28.76 22.39 7.79
CA ALA A 543 29.43 21.81 8.94
C ALA A 543 28.51 21.57 10.16
N SER A 544 27.46 22.39 10.32
CA SER A 544 26.44 22.24 11.37
C SER A 544 25.35 21.25 10.92
N ALA A 545 24.89 21.38 9.67
CA ALA A 545 23.94 20.45 9.07
C ALA A 545 24.50 19.02 9.03
N SER A 546 25.77 18.83 8.62
CA SER A 546 26.41 17.50 8.64
C SER A 546 26.56 16.89 10.03
N ARG A 547 26.50 17.71 11.10
CA ARG A 547 26.66 17.27 12.49
C ARG A 547 25.33 16.88 13.12
N ALA A 548 24.30 17.71 12.99
CA ALA A 548 22.93 17.35 13.39
C ALA A 548 22.45 16.12 12.61
N ARG A 549 22.88 16.00 11.35
CA ARG A 549 22.66 14.82 10.52
C ARG A 549 23.21 13.53 11.12
N ARG A 550 24.49 13.50 11.51
CA ARG A 550 25.10 12.33 12.15
C ARG A 550 24.38 11.88 13.43
N ASP A 551 23.79 12.82 14.14
CA ASP A 551 23.05 12.54 15.37
C ASP A 551 21.67 11.93 15.08
N LEU A 552 20.98 12.37 14.02
CA LEU A 552 19.75 11.75 13.50
C LEU A 552 20.03 10.34 12.95
N ASP A 553 21.06 10.17 12.13
CA ASP A 553 21.44 8.87 11.54
C ASP A 553 21.81 7.87 12.66
N ARG A 554 22.52 8.34 13.70
CA ARG A 554 22.84 7.53 14.88
C ARG A 554 21.58 7.11 15.65
N ALA A 555 20.63 8.03 15.86
CA ALA A 555 19.37 7.69 16.52
C ALA A 555 18.58 6.68 15.70
N ALA A 556 18.50 6.89 14.38
CA ALA A 556 17.83 6.01 13.44
C ALA A 556 18.39 4.59 13.47
N GLY A 557 19.71 4.40 13.41
CA GLY A 557 20.33 3.07 13.47
C GLY A 557 20.01 2.30 14.76
N ILE A 558 19.99 2.98 15.91
CA ILE A 558 19.65 2.36 17.20
C ILE A 558 18.15 2.01 17.26
N LEU A 559 17.28 2.91 16.81
CA LEU A 559 15.83 2.71 16.80
C LEU A 559 15.41 1.61 15.81
N LEU A 560 16.08 1.51 14.65
CA LEU A 560 15.90 0.41 13.70
C LEU A 560 16.27 -0.94 14.33
N SER A 561 17.39 -1.00 15.06
CA SER A 561 17.81 -2.22 15.75
C SER A 561 16.80 -2.62 16.84
N ALA A 562 16.23 -1.65 17.55
CA ALA A 562 15.16 -1.90 18.51
C ALA A 562 13.86 -2.37 17.83
N LEU A 563 13.55 -1.86 16.64
CA LEU A 563 12.36 -2.25 15.86
C LEU A 563 12.51 -3.68 15.32
N ASP A 564 13.71 -4.09 14.91
CA ASP A 564 13.98 -5.47 14.52
C ASP A 564 13.78 -6.44 15.71
N ALA A 565 14.16 -6.04 16.92
CA ALA A 565 13.98 -6.83 18.13
C ALA A 565 12.52 -6.83 18.65
N GLN A 566 11.80 -5.74 18.42
CA GLN A 566 10.40 -5.56 18.82
C GLN A 566 9.55 -5.08 17.64
N PRO A 567 9.30 -5.93 16.63
CA PRO A 567 8.63 -5.47 15.41
C PRO A 567 7.16 -5.10 15.64
N ASP A 568 6.63 -5.34 16.85
CA ASP A 568 5.28 -5.01 17.32
C ASP A 568 5.14 -3.57 17.87
N ASP A 569 6.25 -2.85 18.05
CA ASP A 569 6.21 -1.49 18.59
C ASP A 569 5.77 -0.48 17.49
N PHE A 570 4.46 -0.26 17.39
CA PHE A 570 3.86 0.73 16.50
C PHE A 570 4.37 2.15 16.74
N GLY A 571 4.66 2.51 17.99
CA GLY A 571 5.18 3.83 18.32
C GLY A 571 6.57 4.03 17.74
N LEU A 572 7.42 3.00 17.82
CA LEU A 572 8.76 3.01 17.26
C LEU A 572 8.76 3.09 15.72
N ASN A 573 7.87 2.35 15.05
CA ASN A 573 7.74 2.41 13.59
C ASN A 573 7.30 3.81 13.12
N TYR A 574 6.35 4.43 13.84
CA TYR A 574 5.93 5.80 13.55
C TYR A 574 7.04 6.84 13.78
N GLU A 575 7.79 6.73 14.88
CA GLU A 575 8.91 7.63 15.19
C GLU A 575 10.03 7.55 14.14
N LEU A 576 10.29 6.37 13.57
CA LEU A 576 11.21 6.20 12.44
C LEU A 576 10.69 6.89 11.16
N GLY A 577 9.37 6.89 10.94
CA GLY A 577 8.75 7.69 9.90
C GLY A 577 8.89 9.20 10.15
N SER A 578 8.79 9.67 11.40
CA SER A 578 8.93 11.10 11.73
C SER A 578 10.37 11.61 11.69
N LEU A 579 11.36 10.74 11.89
CA LEU A 579 12.79 11.03 11.67
C LEU A 579 13.07 11.50 10.23
N LEU A 580 12.35 10.94 9.25
CA LEU A 580 12.52 11.32 7.86
C LEU A 580 12.01 12.73 7.55
N LEU A 581 11.10 13.26 8.36
CA LEU A 581 10.53 14.61 8.25
C LEU A 581 11.31 15.68 9.04
N GLN A 582 12.38 15.31 9.77
CA GLN A 582 13.16 16.27 10.56
C GLN A 582 14.09 17.12 9.71
N ASP A 583 14.12 18.42 9.98
CA ASP A 583 15.07 19.35 9.38
C ASP A 583 16.49 19.07 9.90
N ALA A 584 17.40 18.71 8.99
CA ALA A 584 18.79 18.43 9.31
C ALA A 584 19.58 19.69 9.71
N ALA A 585 19.00 20.89 9.59
CA ALA A 585 19.61 22.14 10.02
C ALA A 585 19.38 22.48 11.50
N ASP A 586 18.40 21.86 12.18
CA ASP A 586 18.10 22.12 13.60
C ASP A 586 18.81 21.12 14.53
N PRO A 587 19.80 21.56 15.35
CA PRO A 587 20.46 20.69 16.31
C PRO A 587 19.54 20.12 17.39
N GLU A 588 18.46 20.81 17.77
CA GLU A 588 17.51 20.30 18.78
C GLU A 588 16.57 19.23 18.23
N GLY A 589 16.33 19.21 16.92
CA GLY A 589 15.45 18.23 16.26
C GLY A 589 15.84 16.77 16.50
N ALA A 590 17.13 16.49 16.73
CA ALA A 590 17.64 15.14 17.00
C ALA A 590 17.45 14.66 18.45
N ARG A 591 17.22 15.58 19.40
CA ARG A 591 17.22 15.28 20.84
C ARG A 591 16.15 14.25 21.27
N PRO A 592 14.87 14.37 20.88
CA PRO A 592 13.84 13.42 21.30
C PRO A 592 14.15 11.98 20.85
N TYR A 593 14.70 11.85 19.63
CA TYR A 593 15.06 10.56 19.04
C TYR A 593 16.27 9.94 19.73
N LEU A 594 17.30 10.74 20.04
CA LEU A 594 18.46 10.25 20.79
C LEU A 594 18.10 9.84 22.23
N GLU A 595 17.17 10.54 22.89
CA GLU A 595 16.67 10.13 24.21
C GLU A 595 15.94 8.80 24.17
N ARG A 596 15.13 8.59 23.12
CA ARG A 596 14.45 7.32 22.88
C ARG A 596 15.44 6.21 22.54
N ALA A 597 16.38 6.47 21.62
CA ALA A 597 17.44 5.55 21.24
C ALA A 597 18.24 5.09 22.47
N ARG A 598 18.59 6.01 23.38
CA ARG A 598 19.27 5.67 24.64
C ARG A 598 18.46 4.71 25.52
N ARG A 599 17.13 4.87 25.57
CA ARG A 599 16.23 4.01 26.36
C ARG A 599 16.08 2.61 25.75
N LEU A 600 15.96 2.55 24.42
CA LEU A 600 15.69 1.31 23.68
C LEU A 600 16.94 0.60 23.16
N ALA A 601 18.14 1.16 23.40
CA ALA A 601 19.40 0.61 22.94
C ALA A 601 19.55 -0.87 23.36
N PRO A 602 19.81 -1.78 22.40
CA PRO A 602 19.88 -3.21 22.66
C PRO A 602 21.10 -3.61 23.49
N ASP A 603 22.16 -2.78 23.48
CA ASP A 603 23.42 -3.03 24.16
C ASP A 603 24.00 -1.75 24.80
N SER A 604 25.02 -1.91 25.64
CA SER A 604 25.67 -0.79 26.34
C SER A 604 26.41 0.17 25.40
N ALA A 605 27.00 -0.33 24.32
CA ALA A 605 27.73 0.51 23.36
C ALA A 605 26.79 1.43 22.57
N SER A 606 25.64 0.92 22.15
CA SER A 606 24.55 1.68 21.52
C SER A 606 23.99 2.74 22.48
N ARG A 607 23.82 2.40 23.76
CA ARG A 607 23.37 3.34 24.80
C ARG A 607 24.39 4.46 25.04
N ASP A 608 25.67 4.13 25.05
CA ASP A 608 26.76 5.10 25.17
C ASP A 608 26.85 6.00 23.93
N ALA A 609 26.64 5.44 22.73
CA ALA A 609 26.59 6.19 21.49
C ALA A 609 25.45 7.23 21.49
N ALA A 610 24.24 6.84 21.90
CA ALA A 610 23.12 7.77 22.03
C ALA A 610 23.39 8.86 23.10
N THR A 611 24.03 8.49 24.21
CA THR A 611 24.41 9.43 25.29
C THR A 611 25.46 10.44 24.84
N ARG A 612 26.44 10.02 24.04
CA ARG A 612 27.40 10.94 23.40
C ARG A 612 26.68 11.92 22.48
N GLY A 613 25.76 11.44 21.64
CA GLY A 613 24.94 12.29 20.76
C GLY A 613 24.14 13.35 21.53
N LEU A 614 23.48 12.97 22.63
CA LEU A 614 22.75 13.91 23.48
C LEU A 614 23.65 15.00 24.06
N THR A 615 24.82 14.60 24.53
CA THR A 615 25.82 15.52 25.09
C THR A 615 26.31 16.52 24.03
N GLU A 616 26.54 16.03 22.81
CA GLU A 616 26.94 16.87 21.67
C GLU A 616 25.84 17.86 21.25
N VAL A 617 24.58 17.43 21.19
CA VAL A 617 23.43 18.29 20.92
C VAL A 617 23.31 19.38 21.99
N GLU A 618 23.37 19.02 23.27
CA GLU A 618 23.26 19.99 24.38
C GLU A 618 24.39 21.04 24.38
N MET A 619 25.63 20.64 24.07
CA MET A 619 26.73 21.58 23.93
C MET A 619 26.48 22.57 22.79
N ARG A 620 25.97 22.08 21.64
CA ARG A 620 25.71 22.91 20.46
C ARG A 620 24.55 23.88 20.66
N THR A 621 23.45 23.45 21.30
CA THR A 621 22.32 24.34 21.63
C THR A 621 22.79 25.48 22.53
N LYS A 622 23.65 25.20 23.52
CA LYS A 622 24.24 26.23 24.38
C LYS A 622 25.14 27.21 23.60
N THR A 623 25.95 26.71 22.66
CA THR A 623 26.79 27.56 21.80
C THR A 623 25.96 28.42 20.84
N ALA A 624 24.92 27.87 20.22
CA ALA A 624 24.00 28.59 19.33
C ALA A 624 23.25 29.70 20.08
N GLN A 625 22.74 29.42 21.28
CA GLN A 625 22.11 30.42 22.15
C GLN A 625 23.11 31.51 22.58
N ALA A 626 24.36 31.16 22.87
CA ALA A 626 25.41 32.13 23.20
C ALA A 626 25.77 33.04 22.01
N ASN A 627 25.84 32.49 20.80
CA ASN A 627 26.09 33.25 19.58
C ASN A 627 24.90 34.13 19.19
N ALA A 628 23.66 33.65 19.30
CA ALA A 628 22.46 34.45 19.09
C ALA A 628 22.39 35.63 20.05
N LYS A 629 22.73 35.44 21.33
CA LYS A 629 22.84 36.53 22.32
C LYS A 629 23.92 37.55 21.94
N ARG A 630 25.07 37.11 21.42
CA ARG A 630 26.16 38.00 20.95
C ARG A 630 25.76 38.79 19.70
N VAL A 631 25.08 38.16 18.73
CA VAL A 631 24.58 38.82 17.52
C VAL A 631 23.47 39.81 17.88
N ALA A 632 22.51 39.44 18.73
CA ALA A 632 21.48 40.35 19.21
C ALA A 632 22.08 41.56 19.95
N TRP A 633 23.14 41.34 20.75
CA TRP A 633 23.92 42.42 21.36
C TRP A 633 24.63 43.30 20.33
N ALA A 634 25.28 42.72 19.32
CA ALA A 634 25.99 43.47 18.28
C ALA A 634 25.03 44.28 17.39
N VAL A 635 23.88 43.70 17.03
CA VAL A 635 22.80 44.37 16.29
C VAL A 635 22.21 45.49 17.15
N GLY A 636 21.90 45.23 18.42
CA GLY A 636 21.43 46.25 19.35
C GLY A 636 22.43 47.40 19.53
N LEU A 637 23.73 47.10 19.62
CA LEU A 637 24.80 48.10 19.70
C LEU A 637 24.93 48.91 18.40
N ALA A 638 24.79 48.27 17.23
CA ALA A 638 24.81 48.95 15.94
C ALA A 638 23.62 49.91 15.77
N PHE A 639 22.41 49.50 16.18
CA PHE A 639 21.24 50.37 16.20
C PHE A 639 21.40 51.55 17.19
N ALA A 640 22.00 51.31 18.37
CA ALA A 640 22.30 52.36 19.33
C ALA A 640 23.33 53.37 18.79
N LEU A 641 24.40 52.90 18.14
CA LEU A 641 25.41 53.74 17.51
C LEU A 641 24.86 54.55 16.33
N LEU A 642 24.00 53.96 15.49
CA LEU A 642 23.29 54.66 14.42
C LEU A 642 22.33 55.73 14.98
N GLY A 643 21.63 55.43 16.06
CA GLY A 643 20.78 56.40 16.77
C GLY A 643 21.57 57.56 17.36
N CYS A 644 22.73 57.29 17.98
CA CYS A 644 23.63 58.32 18.49
C CYS A 644 24.24 59.16 17.35
N ALA A 645 24.63 58.55 16.23
CA ALA A 645 25.14 59.26 15.06
C ALA A 645 24.07 60.17 14.43
N ALA A 646 22.81 59.71 14.34
CA ALA A 646 21.69 60.52 13.88
C ALA A 646 21.38 61.71 14.81
N LEU A 647 21.44 61.51 16.13
CA LEU A 647 21.29 62.57 17.13
C LEU A 647 22.45 63.59 17.09
N LEU A 648 23.69 63.14 16.90
CA LEU A 648 24.85 64.00 16.74
C LEU A 648 24.80 64.79 15.42
N ALA A 649 24.38 64.17 14.31
CA ALA A 649 24.15 64.86 13.04
C ALA A 649 23.06 65.93 13.15
N ALA A 650 21.94 65.62 13.83
CA ALA A 650 20.86 66.58 14.07
C ALA A 650 21.28 67.75 14.99
N ARG A 651 22.22 67.52 15.92
CA ARG A 651 22.79 68.56 16.77
C ARG A 651 23.82 69.43 16.03
N ALA A 652 24.61 68.85 15.13
CA ALA A 652 25.58 69.57 14.30
C ALA A 652 24.89 70.53 13.31
N THR A 653 23.75 70.14 12.74
CA THR A 653 22.94 71.02 11.87
C THR A 653 22.28 72.20 12.60
N ARG A 654 22.20 72.17 13.93
CA ARG A 654 21.70 73.30 14.75
C ARG A 654 22.78 74.29 15.18
N TRP A 655 24.05 74.01 14.89
CA TRP A 655 25.18 74.88 15.26
C TRP A 655 25.82 75.58 14.05
N SER A 656 25.41 75.23 12.83
CA SER A 656 25.82 75.89 11.57
C SER A 656 24.72 76.76 10.95
N ALA A 657 23.68 77.07 11.72
CA ALA A 657 22.60 78.03 11.42
C ALA A 657 22.44 78.91 12.66
#